data_AF-A0A2P8DCQ2-F1
#
_entry.id   AF-A0A2P8DCQ2-F1
#
_cell.length_a   1.000
_cell.length_b   1.000
_cell.length_c   1.000
_cell.angle_alpha   90.00
_cell.angle_beta   90.00
_cell.angle_gamma   90.00
#
_symmetry.space_group_name_H-M   'P 1'
#
loop_
_entity.id
_entity.type
_entity.pdbx_description
1 polymer ?
#
loop_
_entity_poly.entity_id
_entity_poly.type
_entity_poly.pdbx_seq_one_letter_code
_entity_poly.pdbx_strand_id
1 'polypeptide(L)'
;MNADKLRFERSRFLSAPPDAPLLKRNFSGVFRKATLGLLLAAGGFHSNAQCDPAGTASGNFSSLGIFLGSNVTNPSDARDGDLSTYALFWQGFGAGFLSTHTLTVNMVGNGNQTDQLYVKAELNGSIISANIFSNLSVKYYFTDGTTGTANIGSSLASWGLTIGGTTTNNGLYLDAPGKQFSKVDIAFVSPAAVSISGELVRVYEVKRVPAQPAAPAVTGSGTTISNCFSTATTYTITNPSSSLVYKWYNAGTGGTLLSTGTSYTTSATLPNGTNNVYVEAVAANNCAFPTQRISASRTTASVTVSICDSDGDGVANSADLDADNDGIPNTLEGYNASNPAASRDTDGDGIPDYLDLDSDNDGINDVREAGGTDANGDGKADGAVSANGIPASAGANGLTPIDSDGDGKPNAYDLDSDNDGISDLRESGNTALVDANNDGIVDGNVDTDKDGIIGSADGAPTTWGDASDPVLADTDGDGVPNMRDLDSDNDGITDVREAGGTDANGDGKADGAIAANGIPATAGNGLVVADSDGDGVTNEKDLDSDNDGLSDLKENNPALADANNDGKVDGTDPDGDGIVGGADGAPNTWGDANDPALLDSDSDGIPNIRDLDSDNDGVNDVREAGGTDANGDGKADGAIAANGIPATAGNGGLTPLDTDGDGVSNDKDLDSDNDGITDVRENGGTDANNDGRADGTDADGDGIMSSVDGAPNAWGDSNDPVAIDSDGDGRPDFRDLDSDNDGKSDLVESGNAAAIAGDLNNDGVIDFINNDPDGDGVLTPADGTTTWGTNSPAPVDTDGDGIPDYKDPITGTKKDIDDTPYKSKDTNGDGRITSADTGGGTDSDGDGIPDIIDADNNNFGGLGSNIGISAKAFLRGAFQGARHKDVSANWLNVLQQFATSQPYNTAAFGNYAGTESVPASTFTSSSSSEEDVVDWVLLELKKADGTLVDRHAALILENGNIVGTDKVSRVYFKALPGSYHLTVRHRNHLGLSTELITLPAAGTSFDFSTATDATLYGTSDAYTTVNGKVCLIAGNANGNGNVRYNSTANDRDAILNYLGFNEIGFIMGVYTPADVNLDGNVRYNGAANDRDFLLEMLNFNEIGFISQQIK
;
A
#
# COMPACT_ATOMS: atom_id res chain seq x y z
N MET A 1 -38.04 24.97 31.46
CA MET A 1 -37.89 23.50 31.40
C MET A 1 -36.43 23.21 31.07
N ASN A 2 -35.95 22.03 31.50
CA ASN A 2 -34.63 21.41 31.32
C ASN A 2 -34.01 21.56 29.91
N ALA A 3 -32.71 21.35 29.67
CA ALA A 3 -31.50 21.31 30.53
C ALA A 3 -30.25 21.23 29.61
N ASP A 4 -29.06 21.41 30.19
CA ASP A 4 -27.73 20.95 29.74
C ASP A 4 -27.23 21.25 28.30
N LYS A 5 -26.26 22.18 28.22
CA LYS A 5 -24.88 21.94 27.69
C LYS A 5 -24.03 23.19 27.89
N LEU A 6 -22.80 23.02 28.40
CA LEU A 6 -21.82 24.09 28.61
C LEU A 6 -20.55 23.80 27.79
N ARG A 7 -20.36 24.56 26.69
CA ARG A 7 -19.04 24.86 26.12
C ARG A 7 -18.94 26.38 25.98
N PHE A 8 -17.78 26.93 26.31
CA PHE A 8 -17.52 28.37 26.32
C PHE A 8 -16.78 28.76 25.04
N GLU A 9 -17.41 29.57 24.18
CA GLU A 9 -16.71 30.26 23.10
C GLU A 9 -16.54 31.76 23.40
N ARG A 10 -15.56 32.36 22.72
CA ARG A 10 -15.15 33.76 22.91
C ARG A 10 -15.96 34.73 22.04
N SER A 11 -16.06 35.95 22.54
CA SER A 11 -16.80 37.07 21.96
C SER A 11 -16.17 37.62 20.66
N ARG A 12 -17.03 38.04 19.72
CA ARG A 12 -16.80 39.24 18.88
C ARG A 12 -18.08 40.07 18.82
N PHE A 13 -17.97 41.36 19.11
CA PHE A 13 -19.00 42.36 18.77
C PHE A 13 -18.32 43.60 18.20
N LEU A 14 -18.94 44.14 17.14
CA LEU A 14 -18.39 45.20 16.29
C LEU A 14 -18.54 46.61 16.88
N SER A 15 -17.57 47.45 16.54
CA SER A 15 -17.62 48.92 16.28
C SER A 15 -18.77 49.79 16.83
N ALA A 16 -18.40 50.89 17.50
CA ALA A 16 -19.22 52.12 17.63
C ALA A 16 -19.28 52.90 16.28
N PRO A 17 -20.09 53.97 16.12
CA PRO A 17 -19.72 55.30 16.65
C PRO A 17 -20.98 56.15 17.10
N PRO A 18 -21.07 57.51 17.05
CA PRO A 18 -21.30 58.30 18.28
C PRO A 18 -22.49 59.29 18.24
N ASP A 19 -22.85 59.91 19.38
CA ASP A 19 -23.21 61.35 19.46
C ASP A 19 -23.43 61.86 20.91
N ALA A 20 -23.33 63.19 21.10
CA ALA A 20 -23.42 63.93 22.38
C ALA A 20 -24.84 64.58 22.56
N PRO A 21 -25.16 65.49 23.54
CA PRO A 21 -24.36 66.06 24.64
C PRO A 21 -25.06 66.29 26.02
N LEU A 22 -24.26 66.65 27.03
CA LEU A 22 -24.52 67.60 28.15
C LEU A 22 -25.86 67.61 28.93
N LEU A 23 -25.78 67.50 30.28
CA LEU A 23 -26.32 68.56 31.16
C LEU A 23 -25.69 68.57 32.58
N LYS A 24 -25.22 69.75 33.04
CA LYS A 24 -24.85 70.00 34.44
C LYS A 24 -26.07 70.38 35.28
N ARG A 25 -26.09 70.04 36.57
CA ARG A 25 -26.84 70.84 37.57
C ARG A 25 -26.23 70.80 38.97
N ASN A 26 -25.77 71.97 39.43
CA ASN A 26 -25.36 72.22 40.81
C ASN A 26 -26.58 72.27 41.73
N PHE A 27 -26.42 71.87 43.00
CA PHE A 27 -27.09 72.54 44.12
C PHE A 27 -26.23 72.46 45.40
N SER A 28 -25.84 73.62 45.93
CA SER A 28 -25.24 73.72 47.27
C SER A 28 -26.33 73.74 48.34
N GLY A 29 -26.07 73.11 49.49
CA GLY A 29 -26.95 73.14 50.67
C GLY A 29 -26.15 73.25 51.95
N VAL A 30 -26.20 74.41 52.61
CA VAL A 30 -25.49 74.68 53.88
C VAL A 30 -26.32 74.21 55.06
N PHE A 31 -25.77 73.37 55.94
CA PHE A 31 -26.17 73.33 57.35
C PHE A 31 -25.01 72.93 58.27
N ARG A 32 -24.68 73.79 59.25
CA ARG A 32 -23.85 73.41 60.39
C ARG A 32 -24.73 72.80 61.48
N LYS A 33 -24.29 71.67 62.05
CA LYS A 33 -24.69 71.23 63.40
C LYS A 33 -23.45 70.75 64.15
N ALA A 34 -23.19 71.34 65.31
CA ALA A 34 -22.28 70.78 66.29
C ALA A 34 -23.05 69.85 67.21
N THR A 35 -22.49 68.69 67.59
CA THR A 35 -22.68 68.03 68.89
C THR A 35 -21.52 67.07 69.14
N LEU A 36 -21.23 66.86 70.42
CA LEU A 36 -20.16 66.08 71.03
C LEU A 36 -20.20 64.58 70.65
N GLY A 37 -19.04 63.91 70.72
CA GLY A 37 -18.84 62.60 70.11
C GLY A 37 -19.45 61.39 70.84
N LEU A 38 -19.63 60.30 70.08
CA LEU A 38 -19.68 58.93 70.58
C LEU A 38 -18.95 58.01 69.59
N LEU A 39 -18.14 57.11 70.12
CA LEU A 39 -17.27 56.22 69.36
C LEU A 39 -18.08 55.01 68.84
N LEU A 40 -18.32 54.93 67.53
CA LEU A 40 -18.70 53.68 66.85
C LEU A 40 -17.82 53.50 65.61
N ALA A 41 -17.05 52.41 65.60
CA ALA A 41 -16.31 51.98 64.43
C ALA A 41 -17.29 51.34 63.42
N ALA A 42 -17.55 52.06 62.33
CA ALA A 42 -18.19 51.51 61.15
C ALA A 42 -17.13 51.46 60.02
N GLY A 43 -16.49 50.30 59.87
CA GLY A 43 -15.55 50.05 58.79
C GLY A 43 -16.29 49.90 57.47
N GLY A 44 -16.51 51.01 56.77
CA GLY A 44 -16.85 50.99 55.35
C GLY A 44 -15.65 50.46 54.57
N PHE A 45 -15.80 49.29 53.94
CA PHE A 45 -14.76 48.71 53.10
C PHE A 45 -14.57 49.55 51.82
N HIS A 46 -13.54 50.38 51.78
CA HIS A 46 -12.98 50.85 50.51
C HIS A 46 -12.03 49.76 49.98
N SER A 47 -12.51 49.02 48.99
CA SER A 47 -11.81 47.89 48.37
C SER A 47 -10.72 48.34 47.39
N ASN A 48 -9.59 48.84 47.90
CA ASN A 48 -8.33 48.93 47.15
C ASN A 48 -7.07 48.87 48.05
N ALA A 49 -7.14 48.11 49.15
CA ALA A 49 -6.12 48.08 50.21
C ALA A 49 -5.11 46.91 50.08
N GLN A 50 -4.64 46.60 48.87
CA GLN A 50 -3.86 45.37 48.58
C GLN A 50 -2.34 45.55 48.47
N CYS A 51 -1.79 46.77 48.46
CA CYS A 51 -0.33 46.97 48.33
C CYS A 51 0.33 47.79 49.46
N ASP A 52 -0.45 48.56 50.22
CA ASP A 52 -0.10 49.03 51.57
C ASP A 52 -1.43 49.29 52.31
N PRO A 53 -1.88 48.41 53.23
CA PRO A 53 -3.10 48.65 53.99
C PRO A 53 -2.93 49.92 54.83
N ALA A 54 -3.95 50.78 54.89
CA ALA A 54 -3.85 52.10 55.50
C ALA A 54 -3.56 52.08 57.02
N GLY A 55 -2.29 52.00 57.43
CA GLY A 55 -1.83 52.16 58.82
C GLY A 55 -1.97 53.61 59.30
N THR A 56 -2.00 53.88 60.60
CA THR A 56 -2.47 55.19 61.12
C THR A 56 -1.59 56.39 60.72
N ALA A 57 -2.22 57.53 60.40
CA ALA A 57 -1.53 58.81 60.29
C ALA A 57 -1.92 59.78 61.41
N SER A 58 -0.98 60.63 61.81
CA SER A 58 -1.18 61.67 62.82
C SER A 58 -0.45 62.97 62.46
N GLY A 59 -1.06 64.08 62.88
CA GLY A 59 -0.56 65.43 62.62
C GLY A 59 0.05 66.04 63.87
N ASN A 60 1.31 66.46 63.78
CA ASN A 60 2.03 67.13 64.86
C ASN A 60 2.51 68.52 64.43
N PHE A 61 2.57 69.45 65.39
CA PHE A 61 3.14 70.78 65.22
C PHE A 61 4.06 71.08 66.40
N SER A 62 5.23 71.66 66.11
CA SER A 62 6.20 72.08 67.13
C SER A 62 6.83 73.42 66.76
N SER A 63 7.14 74.26 67.75
CA SER A 63 7.67 75.62 67.52
C SER A 63 8.50 76.11 68.68
N LEU A 64 9.47 76.99 68.39
CA LEU A 64 10.25 77.71 69.42
C LEU A 64 9.55 78.98 69.94
N GLY A 65 8.31 79.23 69.52
CA GLY A 65 7.49 80.36 69.94
C GLY A 65 6.00 80.00 70.01
N ILE A 66 5.18 80.96 70.44
CA ILE A 66 3.72 80.79 70.57
C ILE A 66 3.05 81.03 69.21
N PHE A 67 2.37 80.02 68.68
CA PHE A 67 1.51 80.11 67.49
C PHE A 67 0.08 79.71 67.86
N LEU A 68 -0.91 80.46 67.39
CA LEU A 68 -2.32 80.17 67.61
C LEU A 68 -2.96 79.61 66.34
N GLY A 69 -3.39 78.34 66.42
CA GLY A 69 -4.10 77.67 65.34
C GLY A 69 -3.23 76.97 64.29
N SER A 70 -1.92 76.79 64.53
CA SER A 70 -1.08 75.94 63.66
C SER A 70 -1.30 74.45 63.95
N ASN A 71 -1.52 73.65 62.91
CA ASN A 71 -1.63 72.19 62.99
C ASN A 71 -1.46 71.52 61.62
N VAL A 72 -1.44 70.18 61.61
CA VAL A 72 -1.74 69.39 60.42
C VAL A 72 -3.20 68.95 60.55
N THR A 73 -4.06 69.48 59.68
CA THR A 73 -5.47 69.08 59.56
C THR A 73 -5.61 67.82 58.70
N ASN A 74 -6.62 67.00 59.02
CA ASN A 74 -6.97 65.78 58.30
C ASN A 74 -5.78 64.85 57.95
N PRO A 75 -4.91 64.46 58.90
CA PRO A 75 -3.75 63.62 58.60
C PRO A 75 -4.10 62.26 57.98
N SER A 76 -5.31 61.76 58.19
CA SER A 76 -5.80 60.51 57.59
C SER A 76 -6.06 60.57 56.09
N ASP A 77 -6.30 61.76 55.53
CA ASP A 77 -6.70 61.92 54.13
C ASP A 77 -5.50 61.66 53.20
N ALA A 78 -4.25 61.86 53.66
CA ALA A 78 -3.04 61.56 52.90
C ALA A 78 -2.76 60.06 52.63
N ARG A 79 -3.73 59.18 52.86
CA ARG A 79 -3.59 57.70 52.83
C ARG A 79 -4.93 56.95 52.68
N ASP A 80 -5.99 57.65 52.26
CA ASP A 80 -7.30 57.04 51.99
C ASP A 80 -7.43 56.49 50.56
N GLY A 81 -6.50 56.88 49.68
CA GLY A 81 -6.46 56.50 48.26
C GLY A 81 -7.28 57.41 47.34
N ASP A 82 -7.92 58.45 47.88
CA ASP A 82 -8.68 59.44 47.13
C ASP A 82 -7.82 60.69 46.85
N LEU A 83 -7.40 60.86 45.60
CA LEU A 83 -6.56 62.00 45.22
C LEU A 83 -7.30 63.35 45.20
N SER A 84 -8.57 63.40 45.62
CA SER A 84 -9.34 64.63 45.84
C SER A 84 -9.34 65.12 47.29
N THR A 85 -8.95 64.29 48.26
CA THR A 85 -8.75 64.65 49.68
C THR A 85 -7.27 64.94 49.96
N TYR A 86 -6.94 65.54 51.10
CA TYR A 86 -5.55 65.82 51.47
C TYR A 86 -5.36 66.16 52.96
N ALA A 87 -4.24 65.72 53.52
CA ALA A 87 -3.74 66.27 54.79
C ALA A 87 -3.15 67.67 54.54
N LEU A 88 -3.55 68.65 55.34
CA LEU A 88 -3.17 70.05 55.14
C LEU A 88 -2.33 70.56 56.29
N PHE A 89 -1.12 71.03 55.97
CA PHE A 89 -0.22 71.70 56.91
C PHE A 89 -0.63 73.17 56.96
N TRP A 90 -1.16 73.62 58.09
CA TRP A 90 -1.72 74.96 58.25
C TRP A 90 -0.93 75.77 59.28
N GLN A 91 -0.47 76.96 58.90
CA GLN A 91 0.18 77.92 59.80
C GLN A 91 -0.84 78.92 60.34
N GLY A 92 -1.06 78.88 61.66
CA GLY A 92 -1.78 79.92 62.39
C GLY A 92 -0.92 81.18 62.63
N PHE A 93 -1.48 82.14 63.36
CA PHE A 93 -0.79 83.42 63.61
C PHE A 93 0.27 83.28 64.72
N GLY A 94 1.47 83.79 64.45
CA GLY A 94 2.61 83.83 65.39
C GLY A 94 3.78 84.66 64.81
N ALA A 95 4.79 84.94 65.62
CA ALA A 95 5.90 85.82 65.24
C ALA A 95 7.23 85.07 65.07
N GLY A 96 7.86 85.17 63.89
CA GLY A 96 9.32 85.13 63.71
C GLY A 96 10.16 83.96 64.24
N PHE A 97 9.58 82.79 64.54
CA PHE A 97 10.32 81.63 65.06
C PHE A 97 10.21 80.42 64.13
N LEU A 98 11.23 79.55 64.17
CA LEU A 98 11.18 78.24 63.51
C LEU A 98 9.98 77.44 64.03
N SER A 99 9.21 76.88 63.11
CA SER A 99 8.13 75.94 63.41
C SER A 99 8.12 74.80 62.40
N THR A 100 7.78 73.61 62.89
CA THR A 100 7.82 72.37 62.11
C THR A 100 6.46 71.71 62.17
N HIS A 101 5.87 71.53 60.99
CA HIS A 101 4.72 70.66 60.77
C HIS A 101 5.21 69.27 60.43
N THR A 102 4.61 68.25 61.03
CA THR A 102 4.98 66.86 60.76
C THR A 102 3.73 66.01 60.63
N LEU A 103 3.57 65.40 59.45
CA LEU A 103 2.63 64.33 59.21
C LEU A 103 3.37 63.00 59.39
N THR A 104 3.07 62.31 60.49
CA THR A 104 3.53 60.94 60.71
C THR A 104 2.58 59.99 60.00
N VAL A 105 3.10 59.12 59.15
CA VAL A 105 2.36 58.02 58.50
C VAL A 105 2.99 56.70 58.94
N ASN A 106 2.22 55.87 59.65
CA ASN A 106 2.58 54.50 59.97
C ASN A 106 1.98 53.59 58.89
N MET A 107 2.78 52.68 58.34
CA MET A 107 2.40 51.73 57.31
C MET A 107 2.13 50.37 57.95
N VAL A 108 1.38 49.49 57.28
CA VAL A 108 1.14 48.15 57.82
C VAL A 108 2.30 47.23 57.42
N GLY A 109 2.94 46.62 58.41
CA GLY A 109 4.10 45.77 58.22
C GLY A 109 5.38 46.52 57.80
N ASN A 110 6.47 45.78 57.68
CA ASN A 110 7.83 46.33 57.54
C ASN A 110 8.28 46.61 56.10
N GLY A 111 7.58 46.07 55.10
CA GLY A 111 7.99 46.14 53.68
C GLY A 111 9.31 45.40 53.40
N ASN A 112 9.83 45.59 52.19
CA ASN A 112 11.13 45.11 51.77
C ASN A 112 12.18 46.24 51.81
N GLN A 113 13.46 45.87 51.90
CA GLN A 113 14.57 46.84 51.89
C GLN A 113 14.74 47.60 50.56
N THR A 114 14.13 47.07 49.49
CA THR A 114 14.10 47.64 48.14
C THR A 114 12.82 48.43 47.85
N ASP A 115 11.85 48.45 48.77
CA ASP A 115 10.62 49.24 48.58
C ASP A 115 10.94 50.74 48.56
N GLN A 116 10.26 51.46 47.69
CA GLN A 116 10.35 52.90 47.54
C GLN A 116 9.18 53.59 48.26
N LEU A 117 9.30 54.89 48.50
CA LEU A 117 8.21 55.70 49.03
C LEU A 117 7.60 56.55 47.91
N TYR A 118 6.29 56.52 47.76
CA TYR A 118 5.55 57.44 46.91
C TYR A 118 4.92 58.56 47.75
N VAL A 119 5.13 59.80 47.34
CA VAL A 119 4.55 61.00 47.97
C VAL A 119 3.95 61.92 46.90
N LYS A 120 2.66 62.25 47.01
CA LYS A 120 2.00 63.30 46.22
C LYS A 120 1.65 64.47 47.13
N ALA A 121 2.26 65.63 46.87
CA ALA A 121 2.04 66.85 47.64
C ALA A 121 2.09 68.13 46.77
N GLU A 122 1.40 69.18 47.20
CA GLU A 122 1.35 70.51 46.59
C GLU A 122 1.76 71.58 47.63
N LEU A 123 2.50 72.61 47.21
CA LEU A 123 2.78 73.80 48.03
C LEU A 123 1.82 74.94 47.68
N ASN A 124 1.30 75.67 48.67
CA ASN A 124 0.44 76.82 48.41
C ASN A 124 1.23 77.98 47.79
N GLY A 125 0.74 78.51 46.66
CA GLY A 125 1.45 79.52 45.87
C GLY A 125 1.59 80.92 46.46
N SER A 126 1.09 81.16 47.67
CA SER A 126 1.34 82.41 48.41
C SER A 126 2.76 82.50 48.99
N ILE A 127 3.55 81.42 48.94
CA ILE A 127 4.87 81.32 49.59
C ILE A 127 6.00 81.55 48.57
N ILE A 128 6.26 82.82 48.25
CA ILE A 128 7.18 83.20 47.17
C ILE A 128 8.61 83.42 47.71
N SER A 129 9.42 82.34 47.78
CA SER A 129 10.88 82.46 47.79
C SER A 129 11.57 81.18 47.29
N ALA A 130 12.66 81.32 46.52
CA ALA A 130 13.25 80.25 45.71
C ALA A 130 13.90 79.09 46.49
N ASN A 131 14.02 79.18 47.82
CA ASN A 131 14.74 78.21 48.66
C ASN A 131 13.86 77.52 49.72
N ILE A 132 12.53 77.59 49.63
CA ILE A 132 11.66 76.94 50.64
C ILE A 132 11.46 75.44 50.41
N PHE A 133 11.68 74.95 49.18
CA PHE A 133 11.54 73.54 48.85
C PHE A 133 12.43 72.64 49.73
N SER A 134 13.68 73.05 50.01
CA SER A 134 14.63 72.30 50.86
C SER A 134 14.14 72.07 52.29
N ASN A 135 13.06 72.74 52.71
CA ASN A 135 12.50 72.59 54.05
C ASN A 135 11.43 71.49 54.13
N LEU A 136 11.09 70.83 53.02
CA LEU A 136 10.27 69.63 52.98
C LEU A 136 11.17 68.39 52.93
N SER A 137 11.03 67.52 53.93
CA SER A 137 11.83 66.30 54.09
C SER A 137 10.96 65.10 54.48
N VAL A 138 11.40 63.91 54.07
CA VAL A 138 10.95 62.63 54.62
C VAL A 138 11.97 62.16 55.64
N LYS A 139 11.51 61.74 56.82
CA LYS A 139 12.30 60.94 57.74
C LYS A 139 11.75 59.52 57.82
N TYR A 140 12.55 58.54 57.44
CA TYR A 140 12.27 57.11 57.55
C TYR A 140 12.62 56.60 58.93
N TYR A 141 11.80 55.69 59.45
CA TYR A 141 12.07 54.91 60.66
C TYR A 141 12.25 53.45 60.28
N PHE A 142 13.46 52.94 60.42
CA PHE A 142 13.83 51.59 60.00
C PHE A 142 13.59 50.56 61.11
N THR A 143 13.39 49.31 60.72
CA THR A 143 13.16 48.19 61.64
C THR A 143 14.34 47.87 62.55
N ASP A 144 15.56 48.26 62.17
CA ASP A 144 16.78 48.15 62.98
C ASP A 144 16.94 49.25 64.04
N GLY A 145 15.94 50.14 64.18
CA GLY A 145 15.94 51.26 65.11
C GLY A 145 16.69 52.50 64.62
N THR A 146 17.34 52.45 63.46
CA THR A 146 17.97 53.63 62.84
C THR A 146 16.95 54.49 62.07
N THR A 147 17.31 55.73 61.75
CA THR A 147 16.45 56.63 60.95
C THR A 147 17.24 57.26 59.81
N GLY A 148 16.66 57.33 58.62
CA GLY A 148 17.21 58.01 57.45
C GLY A 148 16.41 59.26 57.11
N THR A 149 17.01 60.23 56.44
CA THR A 149 16.32 61.46 56.00
C THR A 149 16.58 61.71 54.53
N ALA A 150 15.53 61.97 53.75
CA ALA A 150 15.61 62.39 52.35
C ALA A 150 14.96 63.78 52.19
N ASN A 151 15.64 64.69 51.52
CA ASN A 151 15.07 66.01 51.20
C ASN A 151 14.22 65.89 49.93
N ILE A 152 12.93 66.22 50.00
CA ILE A 152 12.01 66.19 48.85
C ILE A 152 12.23 67.45 47.98
N GLY A 153 12.75 68.52 48.59
CA GLY A 153 12.81 69.83 47.97
C GLY A 153 13.56 69.94 46.65
N SER A 154 14.75 69.34 46.55
CA SER A 154 15.62 69.48 45.37
C SER A 154 15.14 68.67 44.17
N SER A 155 14.34 67.62 44.37
CA SER A 155 13.80 66.76 43.30
C SER A 155 12.44 67.23 42.77
N LEU A 156 11.66 67.97 43.54
CA LEU A 156 10.37 68.52 43.07
C LEU A 156 10.52 69.53 41.92
N ALA A 157 11.67 70.21 41.82
CA ALA A 157 11.94 71.19 40.77
C ALA A 157 12.17 70.57 39.38
N SER A 158 12.63 69.31 39.28
CA SER A 158 12.87 68.65 37.99
C SER A 158 11.67 67.88 37.44
N TRP A 159 10.61 67.70 38.23
CA TRP A 159 9.40 66.94 37.86
C TRP A 159 8.17 67.81 37.54
N GLY A 160 8.35 69.13 37.34
CA GLY A 160 7.34 70.01 36.76
C GLY A 160 6.20 70.46 37.69
N LEU A 161 6.28 70.21 39.00
CA LEU A 161 5.26 70.64 39.95
C LEU A 161 5.21 72.18 40.01
N THR A 162 4.19 72.77 39.40
CA THR A 162 4.11 74.22 39.19
C THR A 162 3.34 74.91 40.33
N ILE A 163 3.73 76.15 40.64
CA ILE A 163 3.07 76.95 41.69
C ILE A 163 1.67 77.38 41.23
N GLY A 164 0.62 76.81 41.83
CA GLY A 164 -0.74 77.34 41.77
C GLY A 164 -1.53 77.11 40.48
N GLY A 165 -1.22 76.06 39.70
CA GLY A 165 -1.94 75.76 38.46
C GLY A 165 -2.00 74.27 38.11
N THR A 166 -3.23 73.78 37.90
CA THR A 166 -3.62 72.49 37.29
C THR A 166 -2.91 71.21 37.76
N THR A 167 -3.71 70.29 38.33
CA THR A 167 -3.31 68.95 38.78
C THR A 167 -2.75 68.06 37.65
N THR A 168 -1.44 68.10 37.42
CA THR A 168 -0.72 66.97 36.80
C THR A 168 -0.70 65.81 37.80
N ASN A 169 -1.05 64.60 37.37
CA ASN A 169 -1.36 63.52 38.31
C ASN A 169 -0.15 62.89 39.03
N ASN A 170 1.07 63.23 38.61
CA ASN A 170 2.30 62.57 39.01
C ASN A 170 2.73 62.96 40.43
N GLY A 171 2.75 62.00 41.35
CA GLY A 171 3.51 62.11 42.60
C GLY A 171 4.98 61.70 42.42
N LEU A 172 5.79 61.95 43.43
CA LEU A 172 7.22 61.64 43.42
C LEU A 172 7.47 60.26 44.02
N TYR A 173 8.27 59.44 43.32
CA TYR A 173 8.90 58.25 43.88
C TYR A 173 10.27 58.62 44.43
N LEU A 174 10.51 58.30 45.70
CA LEU A 174 11.79 58.46 46.37
C LEU A 174 12.59 57.15 46.28
N ASP A 175 13.91 57.25 46.11
CA ASP A 175 14.80 56.09 46.06
C ASP A 175 14.67 55.23 47.32
N ALA A 176 14.84 53.91 47.13
CA ALA A 176 14.71 52.95 48.22
C ALA A 176 15.80 53.24 49.27
N PRO A 177 15.46 53.37 50.57
CA PRO A 177 16.42 53.72 51.59
C PRO A 177 17.40 52.58 51.96
N GLY A 178 17.36 51.46 51.24
CA GLY A 178 18.21 50.28 51.46
C GLY A 178 17.89 49.48 52.72
N LYS A 179 16.79 49.81 53.42
CA LYS A 179 16.35 49.20 54.69
C LYS A 179 14.83 49.17 54.77
N GLN A 180 14.30 48.14 55.44
CA GLN A 180 12.86 48.01 55.71
C GLN A 180 12.34 49.15 56.60
N PHE A 181 11.17 49.69 56.27
CA PHE A 181 10.52 50.78 57.02
C PHE A 181 9.01 50.56 57.12
N SER A 182 8.47 50.84 58.32
CA SER A 182 7.03 50.79 58.64
C SER A 182 6.47 52.14 59.09
N LYS A 183 7.29 53.19 59.11
CA LYS A 183 6.86 54.54 59.51
C LYS A 183 7.71 55.59 58.79
N VAL A 184 7.05 56.66 58.33
CA VAL A 184 7.67 57.86 57.78
C VAL A 184 7.08 59.13 58.42
N ASP A 185 7.90 60.15 58.60
CA ASP A 185 7.46 61.50 58.95
C ASP A 185 7.70 62.41 57.74
N ILE A 186 6.64 63.00 57.18
CA ILE A 186 6.72 64.09 56.20
C ILE A 186 6.76 65.40 56.97
N ALA A 187 7.90 66.09 56.96
CA ALA A 187 8.14 67.27 57.76
C ALA A 187 8.40 68.52 56.90
N PHE A 188 7.70 69.62 57.22
CA PHE A 188 7.94 70.94 56.65
C PHE A 188 8.42 71.91 57.74
N VAL A 189 9.57 72.55 57.54
CA VAL A 189 10.16 73.51 58.48
C VAL A 189 9.98 74.95 57.97
N SER A 190 9.14 75.76 58.62
CA SER A 190 9.01 77.17 58.30
C SER A 190 10.28 77.94 58.69
N PRO A 191 10.94 78.67 57.78
CA PRO A 191 12.14 79.44 58.11
C PRO A 191 11.80 80.67 58.97
N ALA A 192 12.64 80.96 59.97
CA ALA A 192 12.35 81.95 61.02
C ALA A 192 12.06 83.38 60.54
N ALA A 193 12.47 83.73 59.32
CA ALA A 193 12.38 85.09 58.79
C ALA A 193 11.06 85.43 58.07
N VAL A 194 10.11 84.48 57.94
CA VAL A 194 8.90 84.69 57.12
C VAL A 194 7.61 84.50 57.93
N SER A 195 6.89 85.59 58.18
CA SER A 195 5.55 85.56 58.80
C SER A 195 4.49 85.13 57.79
N ILE A 196 4.44 83.83 57.50
CA ILE A 196 3.36 83.20 56.72
C ILE A 196 2.20 82.81 57.64
N SER A 197 0.96 82.94 57.15
CA SER A 197 -0.26 82.46 57.81
C SER A 197 -1.22 81.92 56.75
N GLY A 198 -1.71 80.69 56.91
CA GLY A 198 -2.56 80.01 55.95
C GLY A 198 -2.08 78.59 55.61
N GLU A 199 -2.55 78.08 54.47
CA GLU A 199 -2.14 76.78 53.93
C GLU A 199 -0.66 76.78 53.51
N LEU A 200 0.08 75.75 53.90
CA LEU A 200 1.49 75.58 53.52
C LEU A 200 1.68 74.47 52.48
N VAL A 201 1.28 73.26 52.86
CA VAL A 201 1.48 72.02 52.10
C VAL A 201 0.19 71.22 52.15
N ARG A 202 -0.27 70.73 51.00
CA ARG A 202 -1.32 69.72 50.89
C ARG A 202 -0.64 68.41 50.54
N VAL A 203 -0.84 67.37 51.33
CA VAL A 203 -0.32 66.02 51.09
C VAL A 203 -1.51 65.15 50.72
N TYR A 204 -1.60 64.78 49.44
CA TYR A 204 -2.70 64.01 48.87
C TYR A 204 -2.50 62.51 49.10
N GLU A 205 -1.26 62.02 49.00
CA GLU A 205 -1.00 60.59 49.16
C GLU A 205 0.43 60.30 49.64
N VAL A 206 0.55 59.38 50.59
CA VAL A 206 1.81 58.79 51.08
C VAL A 206 1.62 57.29 51.21
N LYS A 207 2.42 56.49 50.51
CA LYS A 207 2.33 55.02 50.54
C LYS A 207 3.67 54.36 50.20
N ARG A 208 3.94 53.20 50.78
CA ARG A 208 5.04 52.33 50.35
C ARG A 208 4.68 51.69 49.01
N VAL A 209 5.66 51.52 48.14
CA VAL A 209 5.50 50.92 46.81
C VAL A 209 6.67 49.99 46.52
N PRO A 210 6.47 48.86 45.81
CA PRO A 210 7.56 47.97 45.45
C PRO A 210 8.67 48.67 44.66
N ALA A 211 9.85 48.05 44.66
CA ALA A 211 10.93 48.40 43.75
C ALA A 211 10.44 48.41 42.28
N GLN A 212 11.02 49.27 41.46
CA GLN A 212 10.81 49.16 40.01
C GLN A 212 11.53 47.92 39.47
N PRO A 213 10.85 47.02 38.72
CA PRO A 213 11.51 45.90 38.06
C PRO A 213 12.61 46.37 37.09
N ALA A 214 13.67 45.59 36.97
CA ALA A 214 14.60 45.75 35.86
C ALA A 214 13.90 45.41 34.53
N ALA A 215 14.42 45.92 33.41
CA ALA A 215 14.04 45.40 32.09
C ALA A 215 14.47 43.92 32.01
N PRO A 216 13.58 42.99 31.60
CA PRO A 216 13.89 41.58 31.59
C PRO A 216 14.92 41.23 30.50
N ALA A 217 15.80 40.27 30.79
CA ALA A 217 16.66 39.67 29.76
C ALA A 217 15.89 38.58 29.01
N VAL A 218 16.21 38.41 27.72
CA VAL A 218 15.52 37.47 26.81
C VAL A 218 16.55 36.63 26.08
N THR A 219 16.34 35.31 26.05
CA THR A 219 17.07 34.34 25.23
C THR A 219 16.28 34.06 23.95
N GLY A 220 16.98 33.78 22.84
CA GLY A 220 16.38 33.54 21.52
C GLY A 220 16.17 34.78 20.66
N SER A 221 16.62 35.96 21.09
CA SER A 221 16.55 37.20 20.31
C SER A 221 17.79 37.39 19.44
N GLY A 222 17.60 37.89 18.22
CA GLY A 222 18.65 38.15 17.23
C GLY A 222 18.92 36.97 16.31
N THR A 223 18.06 35.95 16.31
CA THR A 223 18.09 34.85 15.34
C THR A 223 17.68 35.33 13.95
N THR A 224 18.25 34.69 12.93
CA THR A 224 17.70 34.66 11.58
C THR A 224 17.01 33.32 11.40
N ILE A 225 15.86 33.30 10.74
CA ILE A 225 15.17 32.09 10.29
C ILE A 225 14.85 32.24 8.80
N SER A 226 14.84 31.15 8.04
CA SER A 226 14.26 31.16 6.71
C SER A 226 12.73 31.09 6.80
N ASN A 227 12.02 31.44 5.72
CA ASN A 227 10.55 31.50 5.73
C ASN A 227 9.86 30.25 5.16
N CYS A 228 10.63 29.24 4.76
CA CYS A 228 10.19 28.16 3.87
C CYS A 228 9.29 27.23 4.66
N PHE A 229 9.84 26.68 5.73
CA PHE A 229 9.15 25.86 6.71
C PHE A 229 8.64 26.76 7.84
N SER A 230 7.34 26.65 8.16
CA SER A 230 6.61 27.65 8.95
C SER A 230 6.95 27.67 10.45
N THR A 231 8.17 28.14 10.77
CA THR A 231 8.83 27.92 12.06
C THR A 231 8.56 29.01 13.09
N ALA A 232 7.90 28.64 14.19
CA ALA A 232 7.58 29.56 15.28
C ALA A 232 8.75 29.72 16.29
N THR A 233 9.41 30.87 16.28
CA THR A 233 10.50 31.18 17.22
C THR A 233 9.96 31.42 18.64
N THR A 234 10.56 30.77 19.65
CA THR A 234 10.21 30.96 21.07
C THR A 234 11.24 31.79 21.83
N TYR A 235 10.86 32.99 22.27
CA TYR A 235 11.64 33.80 23.18
C TYR A 235 11.35 33.43 24.64
N THR A 236 12.39 33.28 25.45
CA THR A 236 12.25 32.94 26.89
C THR A 236 12.93 33.97 27.78
N ILE A 237 12.29 34.35 28.88
CA ILE A 237 12.88 35.26 29.88
C ILE A 237 14.01 34.55 30.61
N THR A 238 15.22 35.10 30.56
CA THR A 238 16.37 34.55 31.28
C THR A 238 16.21 34.77 32.79
N ASN A 239 16.31 33.70 33.59
CA ASN A 239 16.15 33.72 35.06
C ASN A 239 14.83 34.36 35.57
N PRO A 240 13.65 33.80 35.22
CA PRO A 240 12.37 34.41 35.56
C PRO A 240 12.10 34.39 37.08
N SER A 241 11.62 35.52 37.61
CA SER A 241 11.22 35.64 39.02
C SER A 241 9.73 35.40 39.20
N SER A 242 9.36 34.54 40.15
CA SER A 242 7.97 34.31 40.59
C SER A 242 7.29 35.53 41.22
N SER A 243 8.03 36.61 41.50
CA SER A 243 7.49 37.88 42.01
C SER A 243 7.05 38.86 40.90
N LEU A 244 7.25 38.49 39.63
CA LEU A 244 7.00 39.33 38.46
C LEU A 244 6.04 38.63 37.49
N VAL A 245 5.29 39.45 36.75
CA VAL A 245 4.44 39.06 35.62
C VAL A 245 5.02 39.73 34.37
N TYR A 246 5.34 38.94 33.36
CA TYR A 246 5.94 39.43 32.12
C TYR A 246 4.86 39.58 31.05
N LYS A 247 4.85 40.72 30.35
CA LYS A 247 3.83 41.08 29.36
C LYS A 247 4.48 41.42 28.03
N TRP A 248 4.02 40.76 26.97
CA TRP A 248 4.56 40.86 25.60
C TRP A 248 3.67 41.75 24.74
N TYR A 249 4.27 42.59 23.90
CA TYR A 249 3.60 43.62 23.11
C TYR A 249 4.19 43.72 21.70
N ASN A 250 3.40 44.24 20.77
CA ASN A 250 3.83 44.53 19.38
C ASN A 250 4.52 45.89 19.18
N ALA A 251 4.81 46.65 20.25
CA ALA A 251 5.49 47.94 20.15
C ALA A 251 6.31 48.27 21.40
N GLY A 252 7.42 49.00 21.22
CA GLY A 252 8.29 49.45 22.33
C GLY A 252 7.67 50.51 23.24
N THR A 253 6.58 51.17 22.81
CA THR A 253 5.78 52.09 23.63
C THR A 253 4.35 52.12 23.11
N GLY A 254 3.35 51.99 23.98
CA GLY A 254 1.96 51.77 23.55
C GLY A 254 1.75 50.34 23.02
N GLY A 255 0.92 50.18 21.98
CA GLY A 255 0.67 48.88 21.33
C GLY A 255 -0.28 47.94 22.07
N THR A 256 -0.54 46.80 21.44
CA THR A 256 -1.46 45.74 21.89
C THR A 256 -0.69 44.68 22.68
N LEU A 257 -1.30 44.20 23.78
CA LEU A 257 -0.79 43.05 24.54
C LEU A 257 -0.96 41.77 23.70
N LEU A 258 0.14 41.10 23.39
CA LEU A 258 0.20 39.84 22.65
C LEU A 258 0.02 38.64 23.59
N SER A 259 0.77 38.60 24.68
CA SER A 259 0.76 37.49 25.65
C SER A 259 1.18 37.93 27.05
N THR A 260 1.00 37.06 28.05
CA THR A 260 1.47 37.23 29.42
C THR A 260 2.04 35.90 29.92
N GLY A 261 3.35 35.85 30.18
CA GLY A 261 4.05 34.60 30.50
C GLY A 261 5.58 34.76 30.43
N THR A 262 6.31 33.79 30.99
CA THR A 262 7.79 33.75 31.01
C THR A 262 8.43 33.41 29.66
N SER A 263 7.62 33.14 28.65
CA SER A 263 8.01 32.96 27.26
C SER A 263 6.96 33.56 26.32
N TYR A 264 7.33 33.75 25.07
CA TYR A 264 6.44 34.07 23.97
C TYR A 264 6.94 33.39 22.70
N THR A 265 6.06 32.61 22.08
CA THR A 265 6.26 31.99 20.77
C THR A 265 5.64 32.91 19.72
N THR A 266 6.35 33.16 18.61
CA THR A 266 5.84 33.95 17.49
C THR A 266 4.71 33.21 16.77
N SER A 267 4.11 33.85 15.76
CA SER A 267 3.42 33.06 14.73
C SER A 267 4.46 32.25 13.95
N ALA A 268 4.03 31.10 13.43
CA ALA A 268 4.71 30.32 12.40
C ALA A 268 4.90 31.13 11.11
N THR A 269 3.95 32.02 10.79
CA THR A 269 3.98 32.86 9.59
C THR A 269 4.38 34.28 9.98
N LEU A 270 5.64 34.65 9.71
CA LEU A 270 6.16 36.00 9.91
C LEU A 270 6.49 36.66 8.57
N PRO A 271 6.16 37.95 8.36
CA PRO A 271 6.59 38.67 7.17
C PRO A 271 8.12 38.72 7.04
N ASN A 272 8.62 38.61 5.82
CA ASN A 272 10.05 38.83 5.49
C ASN A 272 10.59 40.13 6.14
N GLY A 273 11.80 40.06 6.71
CA GLY A 273 12.49 41.12 7.41
C GLY A 273 12.48 40.97 8.95
N THR A 274 12.90 42.02 9.65
CA THR A 274 13.05 41.99 11.11
C THR A 274 11.72 42.21 11.84
N ASN A 275 11.21 41.14 12.44
CA ASN A 275 10.01 41.12 13.26
C ASN A 275 10.37 41.38 14.73
N ASN A 276 9.77 42.42 15.32
CA ASN A 276 10.07 42.87 16.68
C ASN A 276 8.89 42.68 17.62
N VAL A 277 9.12 42.02 18.76
CA VAL A 277 8.22 42.00 19.91
C VAL A 277 8.91 42.60 21.14
N TYR A 278 8.11 43.02 22.12
CA TYR A 278 8.61 43.85 23.22
C TYR A 278 8.04 43.37 24.56
N VAL A 279 8.89 43.12 25.55
CA VAL A 279 8.46 42.61 26.86
C VAL A 279 8.78 43.58 28.00
N GLU A 280 7.80 43.81 28.88
CA GLU A 280 7.98 44.50 30.16
C GLU A 280 7.80 43.52 31.33
N ALA A 281 8.53 43.78 32.42
CA ALA A 281 8.31 43.11 33.69
C ALA A 281 7.42 43.97 34.59
N VAL A 282 6.38 43.37 35.15
CA VAL A 282 5.39 44.01 36.03
C VAL A 282 5.47 43.35 37.40
N ALA A 283 5.45 44.11 38.50
CA ALA A 283 5.34 43.51 39.83
C ALA A 283 4.02 42.72 39.97
N ALA A 284 4.08 41.47 40.44
CA ALA A 284 2.90 40.57 40.51
C ALA A 284 1.81 41.04 41.49
N ASN A 285 2.11 42.05 42.31
CA ASN A 285 1.19 42.65 43.26
C ASN A 285 0.02 43.29 42.50
N ASN A 286 -1.21 42.89 42.82
CA ASN A 286 -2.43 43.23 42.09
C ASN A 286 -2.93 44.69 42.33
N CYS A 287 -2.00 45.65 42.41
CA CYS A 287 -2.27 47.05 42.69
C CYS A 287 -2.84 47.76 41.46
N ALA A 288 -3.94 48.49 41.61
CA ALA A 288 -4.42 49.40 40.57
C ALA A 288 -3.41 50.53 40.29
N PHE A 289 -3.45 51.13 39.09
CA PHE A 289 -2.66 52.31 38.77
C PHE A 289 -2.90 53.45 39.78
N PRO A 290 -1.89 54.20 40.27
CA PRO A 290 -0.48 54.24 39.83
C PRO A 290 0.49 53.42 40.72
N THR A 291 0.05 52.38 41.43
CA THR A 291 0.95 51.56 42.27
C THR A 291 1.54 50.33 41.58
N GLN A 292 1.00 49.93 40.42
CA GLN A 292 1.64 48.92 39.56
C GLN A 292 2.97 49.45 39.02
N ARG A 293 4.08 48.81 39.41
CA ARG A 293 5.41 49.08 38.85
C ARG A 293 5.67 48.22 37.62
N ILE A 294 6.07 48.89 36.54
CA ILE A 294 6.58 48.26 35.31
C ILE A 294 8.07 48.60 35.14
N SER A 295 8.80 47.78 34.38
CA SER A 295 10.19 48.07 34.02
C SER A 295 10.35 49.42 33.31
N ALA A 296 11.49 50.07 33.49
CA ALA A 296 11.74 51.43 32.97
C ALA A 296 11.74 51.52 31.43
N SER A 297 12.00 50.40 30.77
CA SER A 297 11.83 50.17 29.33
C SER A 297 11.23 48.79 29.11
N ARG A 298 10.69 48.57 27.92
CA ARG A 298 10.57 47.22 27.36
C ARG A 298 11.91 46.75 26.81
N THR A 299 12.15 45.46 26.86
CA THR A 299 13.23 44.80 26.12
C THR A 299 12.69 44.38 24.77
N THR A 300 13.38 44.72 23.69
CA THR A 300 13.08 44.20 22.35
C THR A 300 13.58 42.77 22.25
N ALA A 301 12.75 41.87 21.73
CA ALA A 301 13.16 40.59 21.18
C ALA A 301 12.85 40.61 19.68
N SER A 302 13.80 40.19 18.86
CA SER A 302 13.72 40.27 17.40
C SER A 302 14.08 38.94 16.74
N VAL A 303 13.42 38.62 15.64
CA VAL A 303 13.83 37.60 14.68
C VAL A 303 13.85 38.23 13.30
N THR A 304 14.86 37.90 12.49
CA THR A 304 14.91 38.29 11.09
C THR A 304 14.46 37.11 10.25
N VAL A 305 13.51 37.35 9.36
CA VAL A 305 13.06 36.38 8.36
C VAL A 305 13.72 36.74 7.05
N SER A 306 14.39 35.80 6.39
CA SER A 306 14.94 35.95 5.03
C SER A 306 13.90 35.56 3.96
N ILE A 307 14.21 35.78 2.68
CA ILE A 307 13.58 35.02 1.59
C ILE A 307 14.17 33.61 1.54
N CYS A 308 13.39 32.66 1.04
CA CYS A 308 13.88 31.32 0.69
C CYS A 308 14.68 31.34 -0.61
N ASP A 309 15.66 30.45 -0.62
CA ASP A 309 16.72 30.14 -1.57
C ASP A 309 17.22 28.82 -0.94
N SER A 310 16.63 27.68 -1.33
CA SER A 310 16.66 26.40 -0.59
C SER A 310 17.88 25.60 -1.01
N ASP A 311 17.90 25.30 -2.31
CA ASP A 311 18.99 24.80 -3.12
C ASP A 311 20.30 25.62 -3.01
N GLY A 312 20.20 26.95 -2.85
CA GLY A 312 21.30 27.86 -2.61
C GLY A 312 21.95 28.49 -3.85
N ASP A 313 21.36 28.41 -5.05
CA ASP A 313 21.94 28.97 -6.29
C ASP A 313 21.96 30.52 -6.32
N GLY A 314 21.13 31.16 -5.50
CA GLY A 314 20.97 32.62 -5.42
C GLY A 314 19.80 33.22 -6.22
N VAL A 315 18.97 32.38 -6.82
CA VAL A 315 17.55 32.62 -7.14
C VAL A 315 16.78 32.41 -5.82
N ALA A 316 15.47 32.24 -5.85
CA ALA A 316 14.65 32.26 -4.65
C ALA A 316 13.34 31.58 -4.99
N ASN A 317 13.01 30.48 -4.30
CA ASN A 317 11.96 29.50 -4.60
C ASN A 317 10.68 30.11 -5.23
N SER A 318 10.23 31.27 -4.72
CA SER A 318 9.09 32.05 -5.24
C SER A 318 9.19 32.61 -6.67
N ALA A 319 10.37 32.55 -7.27
CA ALA A 319 10.74 33.01 -8.61
C ALA A 319 11.51 31.93 -9.38
N ASP A 320 11.61 30.74 -8.78
CA ASP A 320 12.33 29.60 -9.30
C ASP A 320 11.47 28.70 -10.17
N LEU A 321 12.12 27.90 -11.00
CA LEU A 321 11.42 26.86 -11.78
C LEU A 321 11.67 25.45 -11.25
N ASP A 322 12.63 25.29 -10.35
CA ASP A 322 13.23 24.05 -9.85
C ASP A 322 13.96 24.53 -8.56
N ALA A 323 13.44 24.25 -7.36
CA ALA A 323 13.70 25.07 -6.16
C ALA A 323 14.59 24.40 -5.08
N ASP A 324 14.99 23.17 -5.36
CA ASP A 324 15.81 22.21 -4.62
C ASP A 324 17.03 21.77 -5.47
N ASN A 325 16.93 21.87 -6.81
CA ASN A 325 17.89 21.44 -7.83
C ASN A 325 17.97 19.92 -8.04
N ASP A 326 16.93 19.16 -7.75
CA ASP A 326 16.83 17.74 -8.13
C ASP A 326 16.80 17.56 -9.68
N GLY A 327 16.38 18.60 -10.41
CA GLY A 327 16.25 18.65 -11.86
C GLY A 327 14.82 18.48 -12.38
N ILE A 328 13.86 18.16 -11.53
CA ILE A 328 12.43 18.16 -11.83
C ILE A 328 11.91 19.61 -11.63
N PRO A 329 11.17 20.19 -12.60
CA PRO A 329 10.80 21.59 -12.49
C PRO A 329 9.43 21.79 -11.83
N ASN A 330 9.40 22.33 -10.59
CA ASN A 330 8.30 22.78 -9.70
C ASN A 330 6.85 22.53 -10.15
N THR A 331 6.56 22.88 -11.40
CA THR A 331 5.31 22.61 -12.11
C THR A 331 4.96 21.13 -12.33
N LEU A 332 5.93 20.20 -12.25
CA LEU A 332 5.68 18.76 -12.33
C LEU A 332 5.43 18.18 -10.92
N GLU A 333 6.18 18.61 -9.91
CA GLU A 333 5.99 18.29 -8.48
C GLU A 333 4.77 19.03 -7.84
N GLY A 334 3.77 19.37 -8.65
CA GLY A 334 2.48 19.87 -8.15
C GLY A 334 2.50 21.26 -7.51
N TYR A 335 3.50 22.11 -7.73
CA TYR A 335 3.61 23.45 -7.09
C TYR A 335 2.35 24.32 -7.24
N ASN A 336 1.72 24.66 -6.11
CA ASN A 336 0.51 25.47 -6.09
C ASN A 336 0.80 26.95 -5.83
N ALA A 337 1.18 27.69 -6.88
CA ALA A 337 1.42 29.14 -6.83
C ALA A 337 0.27 29.99 -6.24
N SER A 338 -0.96 29.45 -6.16
CA SER A 338 -2.13 30.14 -5.58
C SER A 338 -2.31 29.88 -4.08
N ASN A 339 -1.80 28.76 -3.59
CA ASN A 339 -1.77 28.36 -2.18
C ASN A 339 -0.60 27.39 -1.95
N PRO A 340 0.64 27.87 -1.76
CA PRO A 340 1.83 26.99 -1.63
C PRO A 340 1.78 26.00 -0.46
N ALA A 341 0.94 26.25 0.56
CA ALA A 341 0.66 25.29 1.63
C ALA A 341 -0.43 24.25 1.24
N ALA A 342 -0.52 23.96 -0.05
CA ALA A 342 -1.27 22.87 -0.69
C ALA A 342 -0.72 22.67 -2.13
N SER A 343 0.61 22.69 -2.26
CA SER A 343 1.31 21.90 -3.28
C SER A 343 1.11 20.40 -2.95
N ARG A 344 1.64 19.51 -3.79
CA ARG A 344 1.80 18.10 -3.41
C ARG A 344 2.87 17.98 -2.30
N ASP A 345 2.77 16.90 -1.54
CA ASP A 345 3.39 16.58 -0.25
C ASP A 345 3.11 15.07 -0.15
N THR A 346 3.96 14.27 -0.80
CA THR A 346 3.66 12.88 -1.21
C THR A 346 3.77 11.90 -0.04
N ASP A 347 4.88 11.92 0.71
CA ASP A 347 5.07 11.18 1.96
C ASP A 347 4.21 11.70 3.13
N GLY A 348 3.93 13.01 3.16
CA GLY A 348 3.19 13.70 4.21
C GLY A 348 4.03 14.22 5.39
N ASP A 349 5.36 14.34 5.27
CA ASP A 349 6.27 14.96 6.26
C ASP A 349 5.90 16.44 6.51
N GLY A 350 5.47 17.15 5.46
CA GLY A 350 5.15 18.58 5.46
C GLY A 350 6.20 19.49 4.82
N ILE A 351 7.25 18.93 4.22
CA ILE A 351 8.01 19.45 3.09
C ILE A 351 7.21 19.08 1.83
N PRO A 352 6.85 20.05 0.96
CA PRO A 352 6.10 19.74 -0.25
C PRO A 352 7.07 19.48 -1.40
N ASP A 353 6.89 18.38 -2.15
CA ASP A 353 7.75 17.79 -3.19
C ASP A 353 8.73 18.76 -3.90
N TYR A 354 8.22 19.90 -4.41
CA TYR A 354 9.02 20.98 -5.04
C TYR A 354 10.04 21.71 -4.12
N LEU A 355 10.35 21.13 -2.96
CA LEU A 355 11.33 21.54 -1.96
C LEU A 355 11.95 20.32 -1.24
N ASP A 356 11.69 19.14 -1.78
CA ASP A 356 12.09 17.84 -1.27
C ASP A 356 13.16 17.27 -2.21
N LEU A 357 13.91 16.28 -1.74
CA LEU A 357 14.91 15.56 -2.55
C LEU A 357 14.64 14.06 -2.60
N ASP A 358 13.67 13.58 -1.80
CA ASP A 358 13.30 12.18 -1.56
C ASP A 358 11.78 12.19 -1.23
N SER A 359 10.97 12.51 -2.25
CA SER A 359 9.58 13.00 -2.14
C SER A 359 8.57 12.02 -1.52
N ASP A 360 8.85 10.72 -1.58
CA ASP A 360 8.08 9.65 -0.92
C ASP A 360 8.82 9.01 0.27
N ASN A 361 10.09 9.39 0.49
CA ASN A 361 10.95 8.99 1.60
C ASN A 361 11.35 7.50 1.58
N ASP A 362 11.54 6.93 0.39
CA ASP A 362 12.08 5.58 0.17
C ASP A 362 13.62 5.53 0.35
N GLY A 363 14.32 6.67 0.34
CA GLY A 363 15.78 6.73 0.54
C GLY A 363 16.60 6.69 -0.75
N ILE A 364 15.96 6.78 -1.90
CA ILE A 364 16.48 7.14 -3.21
C ILE A 364 16.10 8.60 -3.45
N ASN A 365 16.96 9.39 -4.10
CA ASN A 365 16.65 10.79 -4.35
C ASN A 365 15.95 10.99 -5.72
N ASP A 366 14.93 11.88 -5.78
CA ASP A 366 14.08 12.21 -6.95
C ASP A 366 14.88 12.33 -8.27
N VAL A 367 16.09 12.92 -8.18
CA VAL A 367 17.03 13.09 -9.30
C VAL A 367 17.40 11.78 -10.00
N ARG A 368 17.51 10.65 -9.29
CA ARG A 368 17.90 9.35 -9.87
C ARG A 368 16.73 8.69 -10.56
N GLU A 369 15.60 8.67 -9.89
CA GLU A 369 14.38 7.97 -10.30
C GLU A 369 13.77 8.63 -11.54
N ALA A 370 13.80 9.97 -11.60
CA ALA A 370 13.48 10.74 -12.80
C ALA A 370 14.49 10.58 -13.96
N GLY A 371 15.47 9.66 -13.84
CA GLY A 371 16.48 9.37 -14.86
C GLY A 371 17.52 10.49 -15.04
N GLY A 372 17.71 11.30 -14.01
CA GLY A 372 18.66 12.40 -14.00
C GLY A 372 20.11 11.95 -13.91
N THR A 373 21.00 12.92 -13.75
CA THR A 373 22.42 12.64 -13.50
C THR A 373 22.78 13.33 -12.20
N ASP A 374 23.03 12.54 -11.16
CA ASP A 374 23.82 12.93 -10.01
C ASP A 374 25.04 11.98 -9.90
N ALA A 375 26.22 12.49 -10.27
CA ALA A 375 27.48 11.77 -10.23
C ALA A 375 28.29 12.00 -8.93
N ASN A 376 27.75 12.78 -7.98
CA ASN A 376 28.39 13.10 -6.71
C ASN A 376 27.57 12.71 -5.48
N GLY A 377 26.32 12.30 -5.65
CA GLY A 377 25.42 11.83 -4.59
C GLY A 377 25.08 12.93 -3.61
N ASP A 378 24.70 14.12 -4.10
CA ASP A 378 24.19 15.23 -3.28
C ASP A 378 22.68 15.50 -3.48
N GLY A 379 21.96 14.54 -4.06
CA GLY A 379 20.52 14.59 -4.31
C GLY A 379 20.14 15.57 -5.42
N LYS A 380 21.12 16.08 -6.20
CA LYS A 380 20.91 17.20 -7.12
C LYS A 380 21.38 16.91 -8.54
N ALA A 381 20.60 17.39 -9.50
CA ALA A 381 20.94 17.30 -10.91
C ALA A 381 22.23 18.08 -11.24
N ASP A 382 23.18 17.34 -11.80
CA ASP A 382 24.57 17.77 -11.98
C ASP A 382 24.74 18.99 -12.92
N GLY A 383 25.82 19.75 -12.69
CA GLY A 383 26.29 20.80 -13.56
C GLY A 383 25.96 22.24 -13.14
N ALA A 384 25.63 23.09 -14.10
CA ALA A 384 25.57 24.53 -13.90
C ALA A 384 24.13 25.05 -13.99
N VAL A 385 23.58 25.39 -12.83
CA VAL A 385 22.26 26.01 -12.65
C VAL A 385 22.06 27.20 -13.60
N SER A 386 20.91 27.20 -14.28
CA SER A 386 20.52 28.24 -15.23
C SER A 386 20.02 29.52 -14.54
N ALA A 387 19.83 30.60 -15.30
CA ALA A 387 19.27 31.83 -14.75
C ALA A 387 17.77 31.75 -14.37
N ASN A 388 17.18 30.56 -14.43
CA ASN A 388 15.80 30.24 -14.03
C ASN A 388 15.74 29.05 -13.04
N GLY A 389 16.84 28.66 -12.38
CA GLY A 389 16.88 27.52 -11.45
C GLY A 389 17.29 26.19 -12.06
N ILE A 390 16.76 25.85 -13.23
CA ILE A 390 16.96 24.49 -13.77
C ILE A 390 18.46 24.15 -13.99
N PRO A 391 18.98 23.02 -13.46
CA PRO A 391 20.32 22.48 -13.71
C PRO A 391 20.62 22.14 -15.18
N ALA A 392 21.89 21.85 -15.46
CA ALA A 392 22.35 21.66 -16.84
C ALA A 392 22.20 20.22 -17.36
N SER A 393 22.30 19.22 -16.50
CA SER A 393 22.08 17.79 -16.81
C SER A 393 20.62 17.53 -17.18
N ALA A 394 19.69 18.04 -16.37
CA ALA A 394 18.23 18.04 -16.57
C ALA A 394 17.76 18.73 -17.87
N GLY A 395 18.65 19.44 -18.57
CA GLY A 395 18.38 20.02 -19.87
C GLY A 395 17.56 21.31 -19.81
N ALA A 396 17.07 21.76 -20.98
CA ALA A 396 16.58 23.13 -21.12
C ALA A 396 15.19 23.41 -20.52
N ASN A 397 14.46 22.37 -20.12
CA ASN A 397 13.12 22.47 -19.53
C ASN A 397 12.98 21.63 -18.24
N GLY A 398 14.07 21.11 -17.69
CA GLY A 398 14.09 20.12 -16.62
C GLY A 398 13.78 18.70 -17.09
N LEU A 399 13.88 17.75 -16.16
CA LEU A 399 13.48 16.36 -16.31
C LEU A 399 11.96 16.26 -16.51
N THR A 400 11.52 15.09 -16.96
CA THR A 400 10.13 14.67 -16.89
C THR A 400 10.17 13.34 -16.16
N PRO A 401 9.61 13.24 -14.94
CA PRO A 401 9.65 12.02 -14.17
C PRO A 401 9.17 10.82 -14.99
N ILE A 402 9.87 9.71 -14.81
CA ILE A 402 9.55 8.43 -15.44
C ILE A 402 8.35 7.84 -14.68
N ASP A 403 7.50 7.11 -15.38
CA ASP A 403 6.28 6.45 -14.91
C ASP A 403 6.37 5.10 -15.61
N SER A 404 7.07 4.16 -14.96
CA SER A 404 7.64 2.97 -15.60
C SER A 404 6.54 1.94 -15.82
N ASP A 405 5.88 1.58 -14.74
CA ASP A 405 4.72 0.69 -14.67
C ASP A 405 3.47 1.22 -15.43
N GLY A 406 3.27 2.54 -15.47
CA GLY A 406 2.18 3.19 -16.19
C GLY A 406 0.86 3.41 -15.43
N ASP A 407 0.81 3.28 -14.09
CA ASP A 407 -0.39 3.54 -13.28
C ASP A 407 -0.79 5.04 -13.27
N GLY A 408 0.17 5.93 -13.53
CA GLY A 408 0.04 7.40 -13.50
C GLY A 408 0.68 8.10 -12.29
N LYS A 409 1.52 7.40 -11.52
CA LYS A 409 2.32 7.86 -10.37
C LYS A 409 3.80 7.70 -10.77
N PRO A 410 4.48 8.79 -11.14
CA PRO A 410 5.88 8.71 -11.58
C PRO A 410 6.80 8.22 -10.46
N ASN A 411 7.85 7.46 -10.81
CA ASN A 411 8.81 6.79 -9.93
C ASN A 411 9.22 7.62 -8.70
N ALA A 412 9.70 8.86 -8.89
CA ALA A 412 10.08 9.80 -7.80
C ALA A 412 8.95 10.22 -6.82
N TYR A 413 7.79 9.59 -6.91
CA TYR A 413 6.63 9.74 -6.05
C TYR A 413 5.98 8.38 -5.77
N ASP A 414 6.67 7.27 -5.99
CA ASP A 414 6.23 5.88 -5.94
C ASP A 414 7.18 4.92 -5.23
N LEU A 415 6.63 4.14 -4.28
CA LEU A 415 7.43 3.24 -3.43
C LEU A 415 7.65 1.84 -4.02
N ASP A 416 7.18 1.63 -5.25
CA ASP A 416 7.13 0.35 -5.98
C ASP A 416 6.90 0.71 -7.46
N SER A 417 8.01 0.94 -8.15
CA SER A 417 8.11 1.68 -9.41
C SER A 417 7.77 0.85 -10.66
N ASP A 418 7.72 -0.47 -10.54
CA ASP A 418 7.29 -1.45 -11.55
C ASP A 418 6.01 -2.21 -11.12
N ASN A 419 5.59 -2.09 -9.85
CA ASN A 419 4.44 -2.77 -9.25
C ASN A 419 4.61 -4.31 -9.23
N ASP A 420 5.83 -4.81 -9.09
CA ASP A 420 6.12 -6.23 -8.80
C ASP A 420 5.70 -6.61 -7.34
N GLY A 421 5.56 -5.62 -6.46
CA GLY A 421 5.12 -5.79 -5.07
C GLY A 421 6.24 -5.81 -4.03
N ILE A 422 7.50 -5.81 -4.44
CA ILE A 422 8.66 -5.43 -3.64
C ILE A 422 8.58 -3.89 -3.48
N SER A 423 9.67 -3.20 -3.16
CA SER A 423 9.61 -1.76 -2.88
C SER A 423 10.96 -1.15 -3.20
N ASP A 424 10.97 -0.02 -3.90
CA ASP A 424 12.15 0.68 -4.40
C ASP A 424 13.31 0.77 -3.38
N LEU A 425 13.01 1.17 -2.12
CA LEU A 425 13.95 1.15 -0.98
C LEU A 425 14.71 -0.17 -0.84
N ARG A 426 14.00 -1.29 -0.96
CA ARG A 426 14.51 -2.65 -0.80
C ARG A 426 15.37 -3.07 -2.00
N GLU A 427 14.98 -2.72 -3.22
CA GLU A 427 15.74 -3.04 -4.45
C GLU A 427 16.87 -2.09 -4.76
N SER A 428 16.90 -0.89 -4.14
CA SER A 428 17.98 0.09 -4.21
C SER A 428 19.39 -0.47 -3.91
N GLY A 429 19.46 -1.67 -3.30
CA GLY A 429 20.67 -2.31 -2.79
C GLY A 429 21.15 -1.73 -1.45
N ASN A 430 20.43 -0.75 -0.87
CA ASN A 430 20.85 -0.02 0.32
C ASN A 430 20.47 -0.72 1.64
N THR A 431 21.01 -1.92 1.84
CA THR A 431 20.85 -2.77 3.04
C THR A 431 21.28 -2.14 4.38
N ALA A 432 21.80 -0.90 4.37
CA ALA A 432 22.14 -0.14 5.57
C ALA A 432 20.96 0.70 6.12
N LEU A 433 19.96 0.98 5.29
CA LEU A 433 18.72 1.63 5.70
C LEU A 433 17.86 0.64 6.48
N VAL A 434 16.95 1.19 7.30
CA VAL A 434 16.04 0.38 8.11
C VAL A 434 14.64 0.76 7.69
N ASP A 435 13.88 -0.24 7.27
CA ASP A 435 12.42 -0.24 7.30
C ASP A 435 12.01 -1.42 8.18
N ALA A 436 11.48 -1.13 9.37
CA ALA A 436 11.03 -2.16 10.31
C ALA A 436 9.55 -2.51 10.16
N ASN A 437 8.83 -1.85 9.25
CA ASN A 437 7.41 -2.03 8.93
C ASN A 437 7.21 -2.72 7.58
N ASN A 438 8.28 -2.77 6.77
CA ASN A 438 8.29 -3.19 5.38
C ASN A 438 7.26 -2.43 4.54
N ASP A 439 7.09 -1.12 4.80
CA ASP A 439 6.16 -0.22 4.09
C ASP A 439 6.79 0.72 3.06
N GLY A 440 8.05 0.45 2.67
CA GLY A 440 8.79 1.13 1.61
C GLY A 440 9.44 2.44 2.05
N ILE A 441 9.16 2.92 3.27
CA ILE A 441 9.60 4.23 3.77
C ILE A 441 10.72 4.07 4.80
N VAL A 442 11.77 4.89 4.70
CA VAL A 442 12.90 4.89 5.63
C VAL A 442 12.45 5.23 7.06
N ASP A 443 12.77 4.36 8.01
CA ASP A 443 12.31 4.43 9.40
C ASP A 443 12.95 5.63 10.15
N GLY A 444 12.24 6.76 10.19
CA GLY A 444 12.72 8.02 10.76
C GLY A 444 11.65 9.10 11.02
N ASN A 445 12.10 10.30 11.39
CA ASN A 445 11.32 11.57 11.44
C ASN A 445 12.19 12.78 11.85
N VAL A 446 13.50 12.70 11.57
CA VAL A 446 14.48 13.74 11.96
C VAL A 446 15.33 14.12 10.76
N ASP A 447 14.68 14.62 9.73
CA ASP A 447 15.30 15.63 8.89
C ASP A 447 15.64 16.87 9.77
N THR A 448 16.90 17.30 9.71
CA THR A 448 17.47 18.39 10.52
C THR A 448 17.55 19.72 9.75
N ASP A 449 17.56 19.68 8.42
CA ASP A 449 18.06 20.72 7.51
C ASP A 449 16.93 21.29 6.67
N LYS A 450 15.98 20.41 6.36
CA LYS A 450 14.71 20.58 5.69
C LYS A 450 14.78 20.54 4.18
N ASP A 451 15.53 19.56 3.71
CA ASP A 451 15.78 19.16 2.34
C ASP A 451 15.12 17.83 1.94
N GLY A 452 14.28 17.26 2.81
CA GLY A 452 13.40 16.12 2.47
C GLY A 452 13.87 14.80 3.06
N ILE A 453 15.11 14.47 2.75
CA ILE A 453 15.77 13.20 3.08
C ILE A 453 15.72 12.91 4.59
N ILE A 454 15.19 11.75 4.98
CA ILE A 454 15.20 11.33 6.38
C ILE A 454 16.64 11.12 6.86
N GLY A 455 16.94 11.67 8.06
CA GLY A 455 18.25 11.64 8.74
C GLY A 455 18.92 10.27 9.00
N SER A 456 18.34 9.16 8.51
CA SER A 456 18.89 7.81 8.45
C SER A 456 19.58 7.53 7.11
N ALA A 457 18.99 8.03 6.01
CA ALA A 457 19.51 7.96 4.64
C ALA A 457 20.49 9.11 4.36
N ASP A 458 20.12 10.32 4.79
CA ASP A 458 20.88 11.56 4.67
C ASP A 458 22.35 11.43 5.13
N GLY A 459 23.27 11.54 4.17
CA GLY A 459 24.72 11.54 4.35
C GLY A 459 25.30 12.85 4.87
N ALA A 460 24.53 13.94 4.87
CA ALA A 460 24.97 15.28 5.24
C ALA A 460 24.03 16.03 6.24
N PRO A 461 23.55 15.42 7.35
CA PRO A 461 22.36 15.81 8.15
C PRO A 461 22.48 17.06 9.04
N THR A 462 23.03 18.12 8.45
CA THR A 462 23.10 19.51 8.94
C THR A 462 23.30 20.54 7.81
N THR A 463 23.39 20.11 6.55
CA THR A 463 23.62 20.90 5.32
C THR A 463 22.93 20.31 4.07
N TRP A 464 21.76 20.88 3.69
CA TRP A 464 20.99 20.64 2.44
C TRP A 464 21.74 19.93 1.30
N GLY A 465 21.22 18.78 0.90
CA GLY A 465 21.70 17.89 -0.14
C GLY A 465 22.45 16.71 0.49
N ASP A 466 22.46 15.58 -0.19
CA ASP A 466 22.98 14.33 0.35
C ASP A 466 24.54 14.24 0.32
N ALA A 467 25.08 13.14 0.85
CA ALA A 467 26.40 12.60 0.55
C ALA A 467 26.42 11.04 0.51
N SER A 468 25.27 10.37 0.61
CA SER A 468 25.11 8.91 0.73
C SER A 468 24.24 8.25 -0.36
N ASP A 469 23.46 9.03 -1.09
CA ASP A 469 22.61 8.70 -2.24
C ASP A 469 23.05 7.42 -3.00
N PRO A 470 22.26 6.33 -2.94
CA PRO A 470 22.65 5.04 -3.49
C PRO A 470 22.78 5.11 -5.02
N VAL A 471 23.83 4.50 -5.56
CA VAL A 471 23.79 4.09 -6.97
C VAL A 471 22.84 2.91 -7.02
N LEU A 472 21.73 3.07 -7.74
CA LEU A 472 20.72 2.04 -7.95
C LEU A 472 21.38 0.70 -8.32
N ALA A 473 20.90 -0.38 -7.73
CA ALA A 473 21.28 -1.72 -8.12
C ALA A 473 20.85 -2.02 -9.56
N ASP A 474 21.62 -2.88 -10.21
CA ASP A 474 21.51 -3.32 -11.61
C ASP A 474 22.21 -4.68 -11.57
N THR A 475 21.44 -5.72 -11.19
CA THR A 475 21.97 -7.04 -10.78
C THR A 475 22.48 -7.82 -11.98
N ASP A 476 21.76 -7.82 -13.10
CA ASP A 476 22.13 -8.55 -14.31
C ASP A 476 23.14 -7.78 -15.20
N GLY A 477 23.13 -6.44 -15.17
CA GLY A 477 23.97 -5.56 -15.97
C GLY A 477 23.39 -5.11 -17.32
N ASP A 478 22.09 -5.29 -17.56
CA ASP A 478 21.35 -4.85 -18.75
C ASP A 478 21.31 -3.31 -18.87
N GLY A 479 21.12 -2.63 -17.73
CA GLY A 479 20.99 -1.17 -17.61
C GLY A 479 19.60 -0.65 -17.20
N VAL A 480 18.62 -1.52 -17.01
CA VAL A 480 17.46 -1.34 -16.15
C VAL A 480 17.91 -1.58 -14.69
N PRO A 481 17.66 -0.65 -13.76
CA PRO A 481 17.91 -0.88 -12.33
C PRO A 481 16.77 -1.66 -11.70
N ASN A 482 17.09 -2.54 -10.73
CA ASN A 482 16.15 -3.50 -10.11
C ASN A 482 14.75 -2.95 -9.79
N MET A 483 14.66 -1.78 -9.16
CA MET A 483 13.41 -1.01 -8.87
C MET A 483 12.56 -0.60 -10.11
N ARG A 484 12.85 -1.13 -11.30
CA ARG A 484 12.12 -0.92 -12.56
C ARG A 484 12.19 -2.16 -13.45
N ASP A 485 12.60 -3.29 -12.89
CA ASP A 485 13.04 -4.50 -13.57
C ASP A 485 12.17 -5.64 -13.06
N LEU A 486 11.38 -6.25 -13.95
CA LEU A 486 10.49 -7.34 -13.57
C LEU A 486 11.19 -8.71 -13.48
N ASP A 487 12.47 -8.79 -13.87
CA ASP A 487 13.30 -10.00 -13.92
C ASP A 487 14.77 -9.57 -13.62
N SER A 488 14.98 -9.16 -12.37
CA SER A 488 16.13 -8.46 -11.81
C SER A 488 17.48 -9.13 -12.08
N ASP A 489 17.49 -10.46 -12.25
CA ASP A 489 18.69 -11.18 -12.66
C ASP A 489 18.56 -11.86 -14.04
N ASN A 490 17.43 -11.76 -14.72
CA ASN A 490 17.24 -12.18 -16.11
C ASN A 490 17.41 -13.70 -16.33
N ASP A 491 17.01 -14.51 -15.35
CA ASP A 491 16.90 -15.97 -15.46
C ASP A 491 15.64 -16.40 -16.26
N GLY A 492 14.63 -15.54 -16.35
CA GLY A 492 13.35 -15.81 -17.03
C GLY A 492 12.19 -16.13 -16.09
N ILE A 493 12.32 -15.84 -14.79
CA ILE A 493 11.31 -15.87 -13.74
C ILE A 493 11.16 -14.43 -13.22
N THR A 494 9.94 -13.98 -12.96
CA THR A 494 9.72 -12.59 -12.52
C THR A 494 9.89 -12.42 -11.01
N ASP A 495 10.49 -11.29 -10.57
CA ASP A 495 10.77 -10.94 -9.17
C ASP A 495 9.57 -11.19 -8.25
N VAL A 496 8.36 -10.83 -8.70
CA VAL A 496 7.10 -11.07 -7.98
C VAL A 496 6.89 -12.53 -7.61
N ARG A 497 7.28 -13.50 -8.45
CA ARG A 497 7.17 -14.94 -8.15
C ARG A 497 8.27 -15.41 -7.21
N GLU A 498 9.47 -14.89 -7.39
CA GLU A 498 10.64 -15.22 -6.58
C GLU A 498 10.48 -14.72 -5.14
N ALA A 499 9.97 -13.51 -4.98
CA ALA A 499 9.52 -12.95 -3.71
C ALA A 499 8.31 -13.68 -3.07
N GLY A 500 7.68 -14.64 -3.76
CA GLY A 500 6.50 -15.38 -3.29
C GLY A 500 5.20 -14.55 -3.32
N GLY A 501 5.18 -13.50 -4.14
CA GLY A 501 4.01 -12.70 -4.44
C GLY A 501 2.97 -13.44 -5.28
N THR A 502 1.86 -12.76 -5.55
CA THR A 502 0.80 -13.30 -6.42
C THR A 502 0.80 -12.56 -7.74
N ASP A 503 1.12 -13.25 -8.83
CA ASP A 503 0.75 -12.88 -10.19
C ASP A 503 -0.07 -14.02 -10.82
N ALA A 504 -1.38 -13.84 -10.92
CA ALA A 504 -2.31 -14.81 -11.49
C ALA A 504 -2.66 -14.54 -12.97
N ASN A 505 -2.14 -13.44 -13.54
CA ASN A 505 -2.35 -13.03 -14.93
C ASN A 505 -1.14 -13.34 -15.82
N GLY A 506 0.03 -13.52 -15.23
CA GLY A 506 1.28 -13.73 -15.96
C GLY A 506 1.73 -12.47 -16.66
N ASP A 507 1.74 -11.33 -15.96
CA ASP A 507 2.25 -10.05 -16.47
C ASP A 507 3.41 -9.44 -15.67
N GLY A 508 4.01 -10.22 -14.76
CA GLY A 508 5.18 -9.84 -13.96
C GLY A 508 4.89 -8.87 -12.82
N LYS A 509 3.67 -8.35 -12.71
CA LYS A 509 3.24 -7.45 -11.63
C LYS A 509 2.55 -8.18 -10.49
N ALA A 510 2.65 -7.67 -9.28
CA ALA A 510 1.80 -8.10 -8.17
C ALA A 510 0.33 -7.74 -8.42
N ASP A 511 -0.50 -8.77 -8.29
CA ASP A 511 -1.93 -8.78 -8.57
C ASP A 511 -2.70 -7.79 -7.67
N GLY A 512 -3.90 -7.37 -8.10
CA GLY A 512 -4.82 -6.59 -7.27
C GLY A 512 -4.96 -5.12 -7.66
N ALA A 513 -4.85 -4.22 -6.67
CA ALA A 513 -5.10 -2.80 -6.87
C ALA A 513 -4.00 -1.97 -6.20
N ILE A 514 -3.35 -1.14 -7.02
CA ILE A 514 -2.33 -0.17 -6.59
C ILE A 514 -2.89 0.69 -5.46
N ALA A 515 -2.13 0.80 -4.39
CA ALA A 515 -2.49 1.54 -3.19
C ALA A 515 -2.29 3.06 -3.40
N ALA A 516 -2.42 3.84 -2.33
CA ALA A 516 -2.19 5.29 -2.43
C ALA A 516 -0.70 5.67 -2.41
N ASN A 517 0.14 4.72 -2.00
CA ASN A 517 1.58 4.82 -1.82
C ASN A 517 2.38 4.12 -2.94
N GLY A 518 1.73 3.47 -3.90
CA GLY A 518 2.36 2.54 -4.84
C GLY A 518 1.86 1.15 -4.56
N ILE A 519 2.78 0.26 -4.20
CA ILE A 519 2.65 -1.03 -3.52
C ILE A 519 1.26 -1.69 -3.67
N PRO A 520 1.11 -2.69 -4.55
CA PRO A 520 -0.10 -3.46 -4.74
C PRO A 520 -0.70 -3.98 -3.43
N ALA A 521 -2.03 -3.85 -3.30
CA ALA A 521 -2.73 -4.19 -2.06
C ALA A 521 -2.70 -5.69 -1.67
N THR A 522 -2.10 -6.56 -2.49
CA THR A 522 -1.79 -7.97 -2.21
C THR A 522 -0.49 -8.12 -1.42
N ALA A 523 0.59 -7.43 -1.83
CA ALA A 523 1.84 -7.27 -1.07
C ALA A 523 1.62 -6.53 0.27
N GLY A 524 0.59 -5.70 0.34
CA GLY A 524 -0.02 -5.22 1.58
C GLY A 524 0.71 -4.04 2.21
N ASN A 525 1.91 -4.27 2.76
CA ASN A 525 2.87 -3.20 3.05
C ASN A 525 4.02 -3.22 2.03
N GLY A 526 4.31 -4.38 1.41
CA GLY A 526 5.45 -4.66 0.54
C GLY A 526 5.83 -6.13 0.75
N LEU A 527 6.33 -6.81 -0.27
CA LEU A 527 6.78 -8.19 -0.17
C LEU A 527 8.03 -8.28 0.72
N VAL A 528 8.13 -9.40 1.46
CA VAL A 528 9.34 -9.76 2.20
C VAL A 528 9.91 -10.96 1.46
N VAL A 529 10.83 -10.70 0.54
CA VAL A 529 11.48 -11.76 -0.24
C VAL A 529 12.29 -12.68 0.69
N ALA A 530 12.57 -13.88 0.21
CA ALA A 530 13.42 -14.85 0.90
C ALA A 530 14.91 -14.72 0.53
N ASP A 531 15.73 -15.34 1.36
CA ASP A 531 17.12 -15.73 1.12
C ASP A 531 17.05 -17.22 1.47
N SER A 532 16.64 -18.04 0.50
CA SER A 532 16.35 -19.47 0.70
C SER A 532 17.59 -20.19 1.23
N ASP A 533 18.74 -19.91 0.61
CA ASP A 533 19.98 -20.63 0.80
C ASP A 533 20.84 -20.14 1.99
N GLY A 534 20.67 -18.87 2.40
CA GLY A 534 21.35 -18.23 3.51
C GLY A 534 22.72 -17.61 3.20
N ASP A 535 23.11 -17.43 1.93
CA ASP A 535 24.40 -16.87 1.52
C ASP A 535 24.44 -15.33 1.60
N GLY A 536 23.28 -14.68 1.51
CA GLY A 536 23.08 -13.24 1.58
C GLY A 536 22.84 -12.52 0.25
N VAL A 537 22.70 -13.23 -0.87
CA VAL A 537 21.86 -12.85 -2.00
C VAL A 537 20.39 -13.19 -1.63
N THR A 538 19.41 -12.64 -2.35
CA THR A 538 17.99 -12.93 -2.14
C THR A 538 17.40 -13.44 -3.43
N ASN A 539 16.41 -14.33 -3.36
CA ASN A 539 15.95 -15.15 -4.49
C ASN A 539 15.73 -14.34 -5.78
N GLU A 540 15.11 -13.15 -5.70
CA GLU A 540 14.86 -12.29 -6.87
C GLU A 540 16.11 -11.67 -7.52
N LYS A 541 17.29 -12.13 -7.13
CA LYS A 541 18.62 -11.65 -7.53
C LYS A 541 19.62 -12.81 -7.61
N ASP A 542 19.12 -14.05 -7.53
CA ASP A 542 19.89 -15.27 -7.32
C ASP A 542 19.58 -16.38 -8.34
N LEU A 543 20.44 -16.50 -9.36
CA LEU A 543 20.34 -17.50 -10.43
C LEU A 543 20.48 -18.99 -9.97
N ASP A 544 20.51 -19.26 -8.67
CA ASP A 544 20.67 -20.59 -8.04
C ASP A 544 20.14 -20.51 -6.59
N SER A 545 18.84 -20.26 -6.45
CA SER A 545 18.15 -19.82 -5.23
C SER A 545 18.28 -20.73 -4.00
N ASP A 546 18.66 -22.00 -4.15
CA ASP A 546 19.00 -22.92 -3.04
C ASP A 546 20.47 -23.39 -3.05
N ASN A 547 21.25 -23.07 -4.10
CA ASN A 547 22.63 -23.46 -4.31
C ASN A 547 22.86 -24.99 -4.43
N ASP A 548 21.88 -25.77 -4.91
CA ASP A 548 22.10 -27.15 -5.41
C ASP A 548 23.13 -27.19 -6.57
N GLY A 549 23.23 -26.10 -7.34
CA GLY A 549 24.14 -26.00 -8.47
C GLY A 549 23.54 -26.30 -9.82
N LEU A 550 22.23 -26.52 -9.95
CA LEU A 550 21.49 -26.25 -11.18
C LEU A 550 21.43 -24.72 -11.37
N SER A 551 20.28 -24.13 -11.63
CA SER A 551 20.07 -22.69 -11.75
C SER A 551 18.60 -22.47 -12.10
N ASP A 552 17.92 -21.53 -11.47
CA ASP A 552 16.47 -21.34 -11.49
C ASP A 552 15.84 -21.48 -12.91
N LEU A 553 16.45 -20.84 -13.91
CA LEU A 553 16.16 -20.96 -15.35
C LEU A 553 16.03 -22.41 -15.86
N LYS A 554 16.89 -23.31 -15.39
CA LYS A 554 17.00 -24.72 -15.83
C LYS A 554 16.07 -25.66 -15.10
N GLU A 555 15.74 -25.41 -13.84
CA GLU A 555 14.71 -26.21 -13.19
C GLU A 555 13.33 -25.78 -13.66
N ASN A 556 13.08 -24.48 -13.83
CA ASN A 556 11.77 -23.96 -14.18
C ASN A 556 11.50 -23.97 -15.71
N ASN A 557 12.45 -23.55 -16.55
CA ASN A 557 12.25 -23.42 -18.00
C ASN A 557 13.50 -23.65 -18.88
N PRO A 558 14.09 -24.87 -18.88
CA PRO A 558 15.31 -25.19 -19.63
C PRO A 558 15.16 -25.14 -21.17
N ALA A 559 13.99 -24.77 -21.68
CA ALA A 559 13.71 -24.55 -23.09
C ALA A 559 14.02 -23.12 -23.57
N LEU A 560 14.21 -22.15 -22.65
CA LEU A 560 14.65 -20.80 -22.99
C LEU A 560 16.10 -20.80 -23.51
N ALA A 561 16.49 -19.69 -24.11
CA ALA A 561 17.74 -19.61 -24.84
C ALA A 561 18.89 -19.11 -23.96
N ASP A 562 19.60 -20.00 -23.29
CA ASP A 562 20.95 -19.72 -22.77
C ASP A 562 22.00 -20.38 -23.71
N ALA A 563 22.51 -19.62 -24.68
CA ALA A 563 23.51 -20.12 -25.63
C ALA A 563 24.96 -19.83 -25.21
N ASN A 564 25.14 -19.11 -24.10
CA ASN A 564 26.44 -18.70 -23.60
C ASN A 564 26.86 -19.50 -22.32
N ASN A 565 25.87 -20.12 -21.67
CA ASN A 565 25.87 -20.85 -20.40
C ASN A 565 26.28 -19.97 -19.21
N ASP A 566 25.56 -18.86 -19.01
CA ASP A 566 25.69 -17.97 -17.85
C ASP A 566 24.47 -17.92 -16.91
N GLY A 567 23.46 -18.76 -17.16
CA GLY A 567 22.27 -18.87 -16.31
C GLY A 567 21.18 -17.85 -16.63
N LYS A 568 21.44 -16.94 -17.58
CA LYS A 568 20.50 -15.88 -17.99
C LYS A 568 19.92 -16.14 -19.38
N VAL A 569 18.78 -15.52 -19.68
CA VAL A 569 18.12 -15.58 -20.99
C VAL A 569 18.87 -14.71 -22.01
N ASP A 570 19.45 -15.31 -23.06
CA ASP A 570 20.10 -14.55 -24.14
C ASP A 570 19.04 -13.80 -24.99
N GLY A 571 19.07 -12.46 -24.96
CA GLY A 571 18.25 -11.68 -25.89
C GLY A 571 18.47 -10.18 -25.89
N THR A 572 17.35 -9.45 -25.92
CA THR A 572 17.24 -8.01 -25.79
C THR A 572 15.86 -7.69 -25.25
N ASP A 573 15.77 -6.90 -24.19
CA ASP A 573 14.58 -6.13 -23.85
C ASP A 573 14.37 -5.00 -24.91
N PRO A 574 13.22 -4.97 -25.63
CA PRO A 574 12.90 -3.91 -26.60
C PRO A 574 12.16 -2.69 -26.02
N ASP A 575 11.71 -2.77 -24.77
CA ASP A 575 10.70 -1.94 -24.11
C ASP A 575 11.24 -1.12 -22.94
N GLY A 576 12.12 -1.73 -22.14
CA GLY A 576 12.63 -1.21 -20.87
C GLY A 576 11.79 -1.65 -19.65
N ASP A 577 11.39 -2.91 -19.58
CA ASP A 577 10.69 -3.54 -18.45
C ASP A 577 11.49 -4.67 -17.77
N GLY A 578 12.72 -4.92 -18.22
CA GLY A 578 13.64 -5.89 -17.60
C GLY A 578 13.59 -7.27 -18.25
N ILE A 579 12.38 -7.76 -18.58
CA ILE A 579 12.21 -9.13 -19.07
C ILE A 579 12.76 -9.26 -20.50
N VAL A 580 13.78 -10.12 -20.68
CA VAL A 580 14.34 -10.36 -22.02
C VAL A 580 13.28 -11.01 -22.93
N GLY A 581 13.10 -10.44 -24.12
CA GLY A 581 12.14 -10.88 -25.17
C GLY A 581 12.29 -12.30 -25.75
N GLY A 582 13.04 -13.18 -25.10
CA GLY A 582 13.02 -14.63 -25.26
C GLY A 582 12.13 -15.34 -24.23
N ALA A 583 12.05 -14.83 -23.00
CA ALA A 583 11.08 -15.20 -21.97
C ALA A 583 9.76 -14.44 -22.16
N ASP A 584 9.86 -13.12 -22.31
CA ASP A 584 8.70 -12.22 -22.41
C ASP A 584 7.76 -12.54 -23.62
N GLY A 585 6.49 -12.78 -23.29
CA GLY A 585 5.37 -13.03 -24.17
C GLY A 585 4.75 -11.77 -24.80
N ALA A 586 5.15 -10.58 -24.35
CA ALA A 586 4.70 -9.25 -24.77
C ALA A 586 5.80 -8.25 -25.24
N PRO A 587 6.82 -8.62 -26.06
CA PRO A 587 8.13 -7.91 -26.27
C PRO A 587 8.13 -6.62 -27.09
N ASN A 588 7.10 -5.80 -26.90
CA ASN A 588 6.90 -4.43 -27.39
C ASN A 588 5.90 -3.63 -26.51
N THR A 589 5.41 -4.19 -25.40
CA THR A 589 4.53 -3.57 -24.39
C THR A 589 4.79 -4.05 -22.94
N TRP A 590 5.65 -3.33 -22.20
CA TRP A 590 5.81 -3.29 -20.72
C TRP A 590 4.88 -4.22 -19.91
N GLY A 591 5.48 -5.21 -19.24
CA GLY A 591 4.84 -6.31 -18.51
C GLY A 591 4.61 -7.53 -19.41
N ASP A 592 4.72 -8.73 -18.85
CA ASP A 592 4.63 -9.99 -19.63
C ASP A 592 3.20 -10.27 -20.16
N ALA A 593 3.09 -11.22 -21.08
CA ALA A 593 1.88 -11.97 -21.34
C ALA A 593 2.14 -13.49 -21.30
N ASN A 594 1.67 -14.10 -20.21
CA ASN A 594 1.66 -15.54 -19.88
C ASN A 594 2.99 -16.10 -19.35
N ASP A 595 3.63 -15.37 -18.42
CA ASP A 595 4.70 -15.87 -17.55
C ASP A 595 4.34 -17.27 -16.97
N PRO A 596 5.22 -18.30 -17.11
CA PRO A 596 4.99 -19.62 -16.54
C PRO A 596 4.89 -19.61 -15.01
N ALA A 597 3.95 -20.40 -14.47
CA ALA A 597 3.95 -20.68 -13.05
C ALA A 597 5.20 -21.51 -12.68
N LEU A 598 5.80 -21.20 -11.53
CA LEU A 598 6.91 -21.98 -10.97
C LEU A 598 6.58 -23.48 -10.95
N LEU A 599 7.53 -24.29 -11.38
CA LEU A 599 7.43 -25.74 -11.25
C LEU A 599 7.58 -26.16 -9.77
N ASP A 600 6.83 -27.22 -9.45
CA ASP A 600 6.71 -27.86 -8.14
C ASP A 600 6.44 -29.34 -8.47
N SER A 601 7.52 -30.06 -8.80
CA SER A 601 7.50 -31.44 -9.33
C SER A 601 6.85 -32.41 -8.35
N ASP A 602 7.12 -32.24 -7.06
CA ASP A 602 6.61 -33.10 -6.02
C ASP A 602 5.21 -32.68 -5.50
N SER A 603 4.84 -31.39 -5.55
CA SER A 603 3.59 -30.83 -5.03
C SER A 603 3.46 -30.76 -3.50
N ASP A 604 4.57 -30.65 -2.76
CA ASP A 604 4.57 -30.32 -1.32
C ASP A 604 4.33 -28.82 -1.05
N GLY A 605 4.65 -27.96 -2.03
CA GLY A 605 4.49 -26.51 -2.01
C GLY A 605 5.80 -25.71 -1.92
N ILE A 606 6.96 -26.34 -1.98
CA ILE A 606 8.25 -25.72 -2.30
C ILE A 606 8.45 -25.80 -3.82
N PRO A 607 8.67 -24.68 -4.53
CA PRO A 607 9.00 -24.73 -5.96
C PRO A 607 10.40 -25.30 -6.17
N ASN A 608 10.63 -26.03 -7.27
CA ASN A 608 11.90 -26.69 -7.59
C ASN A 608 13.13 -25.79 -7.38
N ILE A 609 13.05 -24.52 -7.78
CA ILE A 609 14.09 -23.50 -7.63
C ILE A 609 14.48 -23.16 -6.17
N ARG A 610 13.91 -23.86 -5.19
CA ARG A 610 14.13 -23.65 -3.75
C ARG A 610 14.13 -25.00 -3.00
N ASP A 611 14.25 -26.10 -3.72
CA ASP A 611 14.06 -27.47 -3.26
C ASP A 611 15.31 -28.29 -3.57
N LEU A 612 15.98 -28.78 -2.52
CA LEU A 612 17.21 -29.56 -2.67
C LEU A 612 16.95 -31.03 -3.09
N ASP A 613 15.69 -31.46 -3.22
CA ASP A 613 15.23 -32.83 -3.53
C ASP A 613 13.89 -32.73 -4.30
N SER A 614 13.97 -32.14 -5.51
CA SER A 614 12.87 -31.61 -6.34
C SER A 614 11.67 -32.54 -6.59
N ASP A 615 11.87 -33.86 -6.61
CA ASP A 615 10.78 -34.85 -6.73
C ASP A 615 10.56 -35.68 -5.47
N ASN A 616 11.38 -35.44 -4.46
CA ASN A 616 11.36 -36.00 -3.13
C ASN A 616 11.62 -37.51 -3.05
N ASP A 617 12.47 -38.05 -3.93
CA ASP A 617 12.94 -39.44 -3.86
C ASP A 617 13.98 -39.69 -2.75
N GLY A 618 14.69 -38.66 -2.27
CA GLY A 618 15.78 -38.83 -1.32
C GLY A 618 17.18 -38.92 -1.92
N VAL A 619 17.35 -38.47 -3.15
CA VAL A 619 18.63 -38.14 -3.79
C VAL A 619 18.58 -36.67 -4.18
N ASN A 620 19.43 -35.84 -3.58
CA ASN A 620 19.43 -34.40 -3.86
C ASN A 620 19.88 -34.02 -5.29
N ASP A 621 19.21 -33.03 -5.87
CA ASP A 621 19.33 -32.54 -7.26
C ASP A 621 20.80 -32.37 -7.71
N VAL A 622 21.64 -31.79 -6.83
CA VAL A 622 23.09 -31.64 -7.04
C VAL A 622 23.79 -32.94 -7.46
N ARG A 623 23.41 -34.09 -6.89
CA ARG A 623 24.02 -35.40 -7.22
C ARG A 623 23.41 -35.97 -8.48
N GLU A 624 22.14 -35.70 -8.74
CA GLU A 624 21.37 -36.14 -9.89
C GLU A 624 21.85 -35.48 -11.18
N ALA A 625 22.00 -34.15 -11.15
CA ALA A 625 22.70 -33.36 -12.17
C ALA A 625 24.21 -33.71 -12.31
N GLY A 626 24.74 -34.56 -11.44
CA GLY A 626 26.10 -35.10 -11.51
C GLY A 626 27.17 -34.13 -10.98
N GLY A 627 26.77 -33.21 -10.11
CA GLY A 627 27.60 -32.26 -9.39
C GLY A 627 28.47 -32.90 -8.31
N THR A 628 28.81 -32.14 -7.28
CA THR A 628 29.61 -32.64 -6.16
C THR A 628 29.06 -32.06 -4.87
N ASP A 629 28.60 -32.96 -4.01
CA ASP A 629 28.19 -32.72 -2.63
C ASP A 629 29.00 -33.68 -1.75
N ALA A 630 30.15 -33.24 -1.25
CA ALA A 630 31.08 -34.08 -0.48
C ALA A 630 31.03 -33.83 1.04
N ASN A 631 30.36 -32.75 1.42
CA ASN A 631 29.88 -32.38 2.74
C ASN A 631 28.64 -33.20 3.09
N GLY A 632 27.74 -33.44 2.13
CA GLY A 632 26.46 -34.11 2.31
C GLY A 632 25.43 -33.14 2.88
N ASP A 633 25.27 -31.96 2.28
CA ASP A 633 24.39 -30.87 2.77
C ASP A 633 23.43 -30.28 1.71
N GLY A 634 23.03 -31.08 0.71
CA GLY A 634 22.11 -30.67 -0.35
C GLY A 634 22.75 -29.85 -1.48
N LYS A 635 23.85 -29.14 -1.20
CA LYS A 635 24.39 -28.10 -2.09
C LYS A 635 25.57 -28.53 -2.96
N ALA A 636 25.79 -27.80 -4.04
CA ALA A 636 27.03 -27.88 -4.79
C ALA A 636 28.23 -27.32 -4.00
N ASP A 637 29.10 -28.24 -3.58
CA ASP A 637 30.34 -28.04 -2.84
C ASP A 637 31.24 -27.01 -3.55
N GLY A 638 31.28 -25.77 -3.05
CA GLY A 638 31.76 -24.64 -3.84
C GLY A 638 32.33 -23.46 -3.06
N ALA A 639 32.69 -22.43 -3.82
CA ALA A 639 32.57 -21.07 -3.35
C ALA A 639 31.50 -20.44 -4.25
N ILE A 640 30.45 -19.92 -3.65
CA ILE A 640 29.40 -19.17 -4.34
C ILE A 640 30.04 -18.04 -5.15
N ALA A 641 29.50 -17.80 -6.34
CA ALA A 641 29.89 -16.70 -7.19
C ALA A 641 29.29 -15.37 -6.67
N ALA A 642 28.96 -14.44 -7.55
CA ALA A 642 28.30 -13.17 -7.18
C ALA A 642 26.92 -13.05 -7.86
N ASN A 643 26.41 -14.18 -8.32
CA ASN A 643 25.25 -14.39 -9.18
C ASN A 643 24.64 -15.75 -8.82
N GLY A 644 24.56 -16.05 -7.51
CA GLY A 644 24.29 -17.40 -7.01
C GLY A 644 25.39 -18.39 -7.34
N ILE A 645 25.02 -19.33 -8.21
CA ILE A 645 25.81 -20.34 -8.93
C ILE A 645 27.16 -20.70 -8.28
N PRO A 646 27.23 -21.86 -7.60
CA PRO A 646 28.46 -22.42 -7.05
C PRO A 646 29.54 -22.60 -8.12
N ALA A 647 30.76 -22.12 -7.85
CA ALA A 647 31.85 -22.12 -8.83
C ALA A 647 32.36 -23.52 -9.29
N THR A 648 31.76 -24.60 -8.77
CA THR A 648 31.95 -26.00 -9.19
C THR A 648 30.92 -26.47 -10.21
N ALA A 649 29.70 -25.95 -10.16
CA ALA A 649 28.63 -26.20 -11.14
C ALA A 649 29.01 -25.66 -12.52
N GLY A 650 29.39 -24.38 -12.59
CA GLY A 650 29.78 -23.77 -13.85
C GLY A 650 29.88 -22.25 -13.80
N ASN A 651 29.46 -21.61 -14.88
CA ASN A 651 29.20 -20.17 -14.97
C ASN A 651 27.68 -19.88 -15.04
N GLY A 652 26.88 -20.92 -15.22
CA GLY A 652 25.45 -20.89 -15.51
C GLY A 652 24.90 -22.27 -15.19
N GLY A 653 25.08 -22.74 -13.95
CA GLY A 653 24.65 -24.05 -13.46
C GLY A 653 25.31 -25.30 -14.05
N LEU A 654 24.98 -26.44 -13.44
CA LEU A 654 25.11 -27.80 -13.96
C LEU A 654 24.17 -27.96 -15.19
N THR A 655 24.15 -29.14 -15.79
CA THR A 655 23.19 -29.45 -16.86
C THR A 655 22.32 -30.60 -16.37
N PRO A 656 20.98 -30.45 -16.31
CA PRO A 656 20.08 -31.54 -16.01
C PRO A 656 20.45 -32.78 -16.80
N LEU A 657 20.55 -33.91 -16.12
CA LEU A 657 20.81 -35.20 -16.73
C LEU A 657 19.48 -35.88 -17.04
N ASP A 658 19.49 -36.71 -18.08
CA ASP A 658 18.37 -37.51 -18.57
C ASP A 658 19.04 -38.84 -18.92
N THR A 659 19.00 -39.78 -17.97
CA THR A 659 19.88 -40.96 -17.98
C THR A 659 19.31 -42.08 -18.84
N ASP A 660 17.98 -42.22 -18.92
CA ASP A 660 17.27 -43.24 -19.69
C ASP A 660 16.87 -42.75 -21.12
N GLY A 661 16.63 -41.43 -21.29
CA GLY A 661 16.26 -40.78 -22.54
C GLY A 661 14.76 -40.51 -22.72
N ASP A 662 13.94 -40.48 -21.67
CA ASP A 662 12.48 -40.29 -21.77
C ASP A 662 12.03 -38.83 -21.95
N GLY A 663 12.80 -37.89 -21.40
CA GLY A 663 12.59 -36.45 -21.49
C GLY A 663 12.15 -35.75 -20.19
N VAL A 664 12.03 -36.48 -19.08
CA VAL A 664 12.18 -35.97 -17.72
C VAL A 664 13.68 -35.91 -17.40
N SER A 665 14.10 -35.02 -16.49
CA SER A 665 15.47 -35.01 -15.99
C SER A 665 15.57 -35.76 -14.66
N ASN A 666 16.74 -36.32 -14.35
CA ASN A 666 17.01 -37.10 -13.14
C ASN A 666 16.49 -36.37 -11.87
N ASP A 667 16.80 -35.07 -11.74
CA ASP A 667 16.28 -34.12 -10.73
C ASP A 667 14.73 -33.98 -10.65
N LYS A 668 13.97 -34.78 -11.40
CA LYS A 668 12.50 -34.77 -11.52
C LYS A 668 11.95 -36.18 -11.82
N ASP A 669 12.77 -37.24 -11.77
CA ASP A 669 12.46 -38.61 -12.23
C ASP A 669 12.73 -39.70 -11.17
N LEU A 670 11.64 -40.18 -10.55
CA LEU A 670 11.59 -41.18 -9.48
C LEU A 670 12.12 -42.61 -9.85
N ASP A 671 12.52 -42.86 -11.09
CA ASP A 671 13.14 -44.11 -11.60
C ASP A 671 14.18 -43.74 -12.69
N SER A 672 15.23 -43.03 -12.27
CA SER A 672 16.24 -42.29 -13.07
C SER A 672 16.88 -43.02 -14.26
N ASP A 673 16.98 -44.36 -14.24
CA ASP A 673 17.43 -45.15 -15.40
C ASP A 673 16.40 -46.15 -15.93
N ASN A 674 15.16 -46.03 -15.43
CA ASN A 674 13.92 -46.67 -15.85
C ASN A 674 14.03 -48.21 -15.89
N ASP A 675 14.57 -48.72 -14.80
CA ASP A 675 14.87 -50.10 -14.45
C ASP A 675 13.69 -50.77 -13.72
N GLY A 676 12.82 -49.99 -13.09
CA GLY A 676 11.70 -50.49 -12.30
C GLY A 676 12.05 -50.79 -10.84
N ILE A 677 13.16 -50.23 -10.36
CA ILE A 677 13.49 -50.01 -8.95
C ILE A 677 13.67 -48.50 -8.78
N THR A 678 12.80 -47.87 -7.99
CA THR A 678 12.83 -46.42 -7.77
C THR A 678 14.06 -45.99 -6.97
N ASP A 679 14.63 -44.84 -7.30
CA ASP A 679 15.84 -44.22 -6.76
C ASP A 679 15.90 -44.22 -5.23
N VAL A 680 14.81 -43.82 -4.55
CA VAL A 680 14.62 -43.91 -3.09
C VAL A 680 15.00 -45.28 -2.51
N ARG A 681 14.77 -46.37 -3.25
CA ARG A 681 15.06 -47.76 -2.82
C ARG A 681 16.51 -48.13 -3.05
N GLU A 682 17.11 -47.60 -4.11
CA GLU A 682 18.49 -47.85 -4.53
C GLU A 682 19.46 -47.08 -3.65
N ASN A 683 19.12 -45.84 -3.30
CA ASN A 683 19.80 -45.07 -2.26
C ASN A 683 19.53 -45.62 -0.83
N GLY A 684 18.64 -46.61 -0.70
CA GLY A 684 18.39 -47.34 0.55
C GLY A 684 17.47 -46.64 1.54
N GLY A 685 16.71 -45.64 1.08
CA GLY A 685 15.65 -44.93 1.78
C GLY A 685 14.43 -45.80 2.11
N THR A 686 13.37 -45.16 2.59
CA THR A 686 12.13 -45.84 2.98
C THR A 686 10.96 -45.35 2.14
N ASP A 687 10.57 -46.16 1.16
CA ASP A 687 9.30 -46.09 0.43
C ASP A 687 8.44 -47.30 0.84
N ALA A 688 7.47 -47.09 1.73
CA ALA A 688 6.55 -48.11 2.25
C ALA A 688 5.10 -47.96 1.77
N ASN A 689 4.77 -46.83 1.16
CA ASN A 689 3.55 -46.49 0.41
C ASN A 689 3.60 -46.94 -1.05
N ASN A 690 4.79 -47.14 -1.61
CA ASN A 690 5.08 -47.57 -2.99
C ASN A 690 4.71 -46.50 -4.04
N ASP A 691 5.07 -45.24 -3.80
CA ASP A 691 4.88 -44.10 -4.71
C ASP A 691 6.18 -43.42 -5.18
N GLY A 692 7.33 -44.07 -4.98
CA GLY A 692 8.63 -43.60 -5.50
C GLY A 692 9.36 -42.60 -4.60
N ARG A 693 8.65 -41.98 -3.64
CA ARG A 693 9.20 -40.92 -2.77
C ARG A 693 9.63 -41.39 -1.39
N ALA A 694 10.42 -40.56 -0.71
CA ALA A 694 10.85 -40.78 0.66
C ALA A 694 9.68 -40.58 1.67
N ASP A 695 9.27 -41.65 2.37
CA ASP A 695 8.24 -41.56 3.42
C ASP A 695 8.69 -40.60 4.54
N GLY A 696 8.08 -39.41 4.68
CA GLY A 696 8.50 -38.50 5.73
C GLY A 696 7.59 -37.32 6.05
N THR A 697 8.25 -36.30 6.59
CA THR A 697 7.85 -34.89 6.60
C THR A 697 9.15 -34.12 6.42
N ASP A 698 9.20 -33.09 5.58
CA ASP A 698 10.17 -32.02 5.80
C ASP A 698 9.80 -31.30 7.12
N ALA A 699 10.80 -31.00 7.94
CA ALA A 699 10.66 -30.36 9.24
C ALA A 699 11.19 -28.90 9.27
N ASP A 700 11.88 -28.47 8.21
CA ASP A 700 12.69 -27.26 8.14
C ASP A 700 12.35 -26.39 6.93
N GLY A 701 11.89 -26.99 5.83
CA GLY A 701 11.62 -26.32 4.56
C GLY A 701 12.82 -26.30 3.63
N ASP A 702 13.57 -27.41 3.54
CA ASP A 702 14.76 -27.56 2.68
C ASP A 702 14.58 -28.60 1.56
N GLY A 703 13.38 -29.16 1.41
CA GLY A 703 13.06 -30.17 0.41
C GLY A 703 13.35 -31.60 0.90
N ILE A 704 14.42 -31.79 1.66
CA ILE A 704 14.92 -33.12 2.01
C ILE A 704 14.08 -33.77 3.13
N MET A 705 13.45 -34.90 2.80
CA MET A 705 12.60 -35.60 3.76
C MET A 705 13.35 -36.10 5.01
N SER A 706 12.76 -35.86 6.19
CA SER A 706 13.31 -36.25 7.51
C SER A 706 13.60 -37.76 7.73
N SER A 707 13.27 -38.62 6.77
CA SER A 707 13.57 -40.05 6.80
C SER A 707 14.89 -40.42 6.13
N VAL A 708 15.37 -39.57 5.21
CA VAL A 708 16.63 -39.68 4.49
C VAL A 708 17.67 -38.66 4.98
N ASP A 709 17.23 -37.48 5.42
CA ASP A 709 18.08 -36.44 6.01
C ASP A 709 18.83 -36.89 7.30
N GLY A 710 20.12 -36.58 7.35
CA GLY A 710 21.00 -36.82 8.50
C GLY A 710 20.70 -35.97 9.75
N ALA A 711 20.03 -34.82 9.62
CA ALA A 711 19.83 -33.79 10.65
C ALA A 711 18.50 -32.97 10.58
N PRO A 712 17.31 -33.61 10.67
CA PRO A 712 15.94 -33.09 10.33
C PRO A 712 15.34 -31.94 11.14
N ASN A 713 16.13 -30.87 11.33
CA ASN A 713 15.79 -29.57 11.93
C ASN A 713 16.84 -28.48 11.54
N ALA A 714 17.64 -28.67 10.49
CA ALA A 714 18.73 -27.80 10.05
C ALA A 714 18.98 -27.81 8.52
N TRP A 715 18.09 -27.13 7.76
CA TRP A 715 18.24 -26.67 6.37
C TRP A 715 19.68 -26.77 5.83
N GLY A 716 19.94 -27.78 4.99
CA GLY A 716 21.25 -28.17 4.45
C GLY A 716 22.33 -28.48 5.51
N ASP A 717 22.37 -29.71 6.05
CA ASP A 717 23.47 -30.16 6.95
C ASP A 717 24.21 -31.43 6.48
N SER A 718 25.53 -31.31 6.55
CA SER A 718 26.67 -32.20 6.29
C SER A 718 26.65 -33.65 6.82
N ASN A 719 25.50 -34.34 6.81
CA ASN A 719 25.31 -35.68 7.34
C ASN A 719 24.50 -36.62 6.43
N ASP A 720 24.09 -36.17 5.26
CA ASP A 720 23.22 -36.95 4.37
C ASP A 720 23.89 -38.21 3.81
N PRO A 721 23.10 -39.27 3.56
CA PRO A 721 23.60 -40.50 2.97
C PRO A 721 24.11 -40.22 1.56
N VAL A 722 25.43 -40.36 1.36
CA VAL A 722 26.04 -40.36 0.03
C VAL A 722 25.42 -41.47 -0.81
N ALA A 723 25.05 -41.14 -2.04
CA ALA A 723 24.52 -42.06 -3.04
C ALA A 723 25.28 -43.41 -3.06
N ILE A 724 24.52 -44.51 -3.10
CA ILE A 724 25.08 -45.86 -3.09
C ILE A 724 25.76 -46.14 -4.45
N ASP A 725 26.93 -46.80 -4.39
CA ASP A 725 27.71 -47.34 -5.52
C ASP A 725 28.15 -48.75 -5.10
N SER A 726 27.39 -49.75 -5.54
CA SER A 726 27.41 -51.12 -5.04
C SER A 726 28.59 -51.95 -5.55
N ASP A 727 29.05 -51.74 -6.79
CA ASP A 727 30.21 -52.43 -7.38
C ASP A 727 31.54 -51.64 -7.25
N GLY A 728 31.47 -50.31 -7.10
CA GLY A 728 32.59 -49.40 -6.95
C GLY A 728 33.21 -48.88 -8.26
N ASP A 729 32.47 -48.87 -9.38
CA ASP A 729 32.95 -48.34 -10.66
C ASP A 729 32.87 -46.80 -10.78
N GLY A 730 32.00 -46.17 -9.98
CA GLY A 730 31.81 -44.72 -9.89
C GLY A 730 30.53 -44.19 -10.57
N ARG A 731 29.61 -45.05 -11.00
CA ARG A 731 28.20 -44.73 -11.29
C ARG A 731 27.37 -45.10 -10.05
N PRO A 732 26.50 -44.22 -9.52
CA PRO A 732 25.59 -44.59 -8.45
C PRO A 732 24.53 -45.61 -8.88
N ASP A 733 24.01 -46.39 -7.93
CA ASP A 733 23.04 -47.47 -8.17
C ASP A 733 21.79 -46.96 -8.92
N PHE A 734 21.22 -45.82 -8.49
CA PHE A 734 20.07 -45.13 -9.11
C PHE A 734 20.26 -44.69 -10.57
N ARG A 735 21.48 -44.85 -11.10
CA ARG A 735 21.77 -44.62 -12.51
C ARG A 735 22.43 -45.82 -13.16
N ASP A 736 22.57 -46.99 -12.54
CA ASP A 736 23.28 -48.14 -13.13
C ASP A 736 22.51 -49.47 -13.15
N LEU A 737 21.83 -49.70 -14.27
CA LEU A 737 21.24 -50.94 -14.82
C LEU A 737 21.91 -52.32 -14.55
N ASP A 738 23.06 -52.45 -13.89
CA ASP A 738 23.70 -53.71 -13.42
C ASP A 738 24.62 -53.40 -12.21
N SER A 739 24.06 -52.76 -11.18
CA SER A 739 24.67 -52.19 -9.95
C SER A 739 25.54 -53.16 -9.14
N ASP A 740 25.36 -54.49 -9.29
CA ASP A 740 26.21 -55.52 -8.67
C ASP A 740 27.23 -56.16 -9.66
N ASN A 741 27.10 -55.83 -10.94
CA ASN A 741 27.94 -56.21 -12.08
C ASN A 741 28.08 -57.75 -12.23
N ASP A 742 27.07 -58.54 -11.83
CA ASP A 742 27.05 -59.99 -12.06
C ASP A 742 26.65 -60.38 -13.51
N GLY A 743 26.10 -59.44 -14.28
CA GLY A 743 25.69 -59.64 -15.68
C GLY A 743 24.21 -60.00 -15.85
N LYS A 744 23.35 -59.49 -14.97
CA LYS A 744 21.89 -59.41 -15.11
C LYS A 744 21.51 -57.98 -14.75
N SER A 745 20.66 -57.34 -15.54
CA SER A 745 20.23 -56.00 -15.18
C SER A 745 19.35 -55.97 -13.93
N ASP A 746 19.33 -54.84 -13.24
CA ASP A 746 18.56 -54.69 -12.00
C ASP A 746 17.04 -54.79 -12.25
N LEU A 747 16.56 -54.42 -13.44
CA LEU A 747 15.23 -54.73 -13.96
C LEU A 747 14.90 -56.23 -13.86
N VAL A 748 15.88 -57.12 -14.04
CA VAL A 748 15.72 -58.58 -13.89
C VAL A 748 15.84 -59.01 -12.42
N GLU A 749 16.62 -58.30 -11.60
CA GLU A 749 16.84 -58.53 -10.17
C GLU A 749 15.64 -58.11 -9.30
N SER A 750 14.98 -56.98 -9.64
CA SER A 750 13.74 -56.45 -9.06
C SER A 750 12.64 -57.53 -8.98
N GLY A 751 12.66 -58.46 -9.94
CA GLY A 751 11.68 -59.52 -10.07
C GLY A 751 10.31 -59.03 -10.54
N ASN A 752 10.20 -57.77 -10.98
CA ASN A 752 8.98 -57.19 -11.50
C ASN A 752 8.63 -57.77 -12.88
N ALA A 753 7.87 -58.87 -12.87
CA ALA A 753 7.49 -59.59 -14.08
C ALA A 753 6.58 -58.79 -15.06
N ALA A 754 6.17 -57.57 -14.71
CA ALA A 754 5.50 -56.64 -15.62
C ALA A 754 6.53 -55.73 -16.32
N ALA A 755 7.42 -55.07 -15.57
CA ALA A 755 8.53 -54.28 -16.11
C ALA A 755 9.43 -55.11 -17.05
N ILE A 756 9.82 -56.33 -16.63
CA ILE A 756 10.60 -57.30 -17.44
C ILE A 756 9.87 -57.72 -18.74
N ALA A 757 8.56 -57.44 -18.85
CA ALA A 757 7.79 -57.66 -20.07
C ALA A 757 7.52 -56.38 -20.88
N GLY A 758 7.84 -55.21 -20.32
CA GLY A 758 7.87 -53.90 -20.98
C GLY A 758 9.13 -53.74 -21.83
N ASP A 759 10.31 -54.10 -21.29
CA ASP A 759 11.56 -54.23 -22.05
C ASP A 759 11.42 -55.24 -23.21
N LEU A 760 11.22 -54.71 -24.42
CA LEU A 760 11.10 -55.46 -25.67
C LEU A 760 12.44 -55.68 -26.38
N ASN A 761 13.41 -54.80 -26.14
CA ASN A 761 14.64 -54.71 -26.89
C ASN A 761 15.84 -55.42 -26.20
N ASN A 762 15.75 -55.57 -24.88
CA ASN A 762 16.61 -56.29 -23.94
C ASN A 762 17.94 -55.58 -23.68
N ASP A 763 17.88 -54.26 -23.44
CA ASP A 763 18.99 -53.40 -23.02
C ASP A 763 19.01 -53.11 -21.51
N GLY A 764 17.91 -53.33 -20.78
CA GLY A 764 17.82 -53.15 -19.32
C GLY A 764 16.83 -52.07 -18.91
N VAL A 765 16.53 -51.13 -19.82
CA VAL A 765 15.56 -50.05 -19.65
C VAL A 765 14.17 -50.52 -20.10
N ILE A 766 13.10 -50.05 -19.47
CA ILE A 766 11.73 -50.41 -19.86
C ILE A 766 11.30 -49.64 -21.12
N ASP A 767 11.30 -50.28 -22.29
CA ASP A 767 10.84 -49.65 -23.55
C ASP A 767 9.43 -49.00 -23.41
N PHE A 768 9.35 -47.68 -23.63
CA PHE A 768 8.14 -46.85 -23.61
C PHE A 768 6.99 -47.36 -24.49
N ILE A 769 6.21 -48.30 -23.97
CA ILE A 769 4.87 -48.67 -24.47
C ILE A 769 3.83 -48.30 -23.42
N ASN A 770 3.57 -46.99 -23.33
CA ASN A 770 2.22 -46.47 -23.08
C ASN A 770 1.62 -46.96 -21.75
N ASN A 771 2.44 -47.00 -20.68
CA ASN A 771 2.06 -47.61 -19.40
C ASN A 771 2.49 -46.82 -18.15
N ASP A 772 3.03 -45.61 -18.31
CA ASP A 772 2.92 -44.51 -17.36
C ASP A 772 1.83 -43.56 -17.92
N PRO A 773 0.64 -43.47 -17.26
CA PRO A 773 -0.43 -42.54 -17.61
C PRO A 773 -0.33 -41.17 -16.92
N ASP A 774 0.48 -41.05 -15.88
CA ASP A 774 0.58 -39.95 -14.93
C ASP A 774 1.66 -38.96 -15.40
N GLY A 775 2.79 -39.49 -15.89
CA GLY A 775 4.01 -38.75 -16.21
C GLY A 775 4.95 -38.66 -15.00
N ASP A 776 4.97 -39.68 -14.14
CA ASP A 776 5.68 -39.68 -12.85
C ASP A 776 6.97 -40.52 -12.83
N GLY A 777 7.45 -40.98 -13.99
CA GLY A 777 8.64 -41.83 -14.12
C GLY A 777 8.42 -43.31 -13.78
N VAL A 778 7.49 -43.63 -12.86
CA VAL A 778 7.43 -44.96 -12.22
C VAL A 778 6.53 -45.98 -12.96
N LEU A 779 7.14 -46.83 -13.80
CA LEU A 779 6.44 -47.84 -14.61
C LEU A 779 5.91 -49.07 -13.81
N THR A 780 4.84 -48.91 -13.03
CA THR A 780 4.32 -49.97 -12.15
C THR A 780 3.18 -50.86 -12.70
N PRO A 781 3.07 -52.11 -12.21
CA PRO A 781 1.81 -52.88 -12.21
C PRO A 781 0.86 -52.51 -11.05
N ALA A 782 1.07 -51.39 -10.34
CA ALA A 782 0.27 -51.00 -9.17
C ALA A 782 -1.13 -50.48 -9.57
N ASP A 783 -1.29 -49.99 -10.80
CA ASP A 783 -2.52 -49.48 -11.41
C ASP A 783 -3.57 -50.59 -11.75
N GLY A 784 -3.66 -51.60 -10.88
CA GLY A 784 -4.38 -52.88 -11.10
C GLY A 784 -5.01 -53.52 -9.86
N THR A 785 -4.95 -52.89 -8.69
CA THR A 785 -5.59 -53.23 -7.39
C THR A 785 -5.07 -54.44 -6.59
N THR A 786 -4.57 -54.22 -5.36
CA THR A 786 -5.37 -54.36 -4.10
C THR A 786 -4.55 -54.08 -2.81
N THR A 787 -4.42 -52.79 -2.43
CA THR A 787 -3.88 -52.22 -1.15
C THR A 787 -2.41 -52.52 -0.81
N TRP A 788 -1.52 -51.55 -0.55
CA TRP A 788 -1.60 -50.12 -0.12
C TRP A 788 -0.28 -49.40 -0.53
N GLY A 789 -0.14 -48.07 -0.63
CA GLY A 789 -1.11 -47.01 -0.99
C GLY A 789 -1.70 -46.07 0.09
N THR A 790 -1.17 -44.84 0.23
CA THR A 790 -1.88 -43.52 0.38
C THR A 790 -0.91 -42.41 -0.10
N ASN A 791 -1.24 -41.44 -0.96
CA ASN A 791 -2.51 -41.03 -1.60
C ASN A 791 -2.23 -40.76 -3.11
N SER A 792 -3.13 -40.98 -4.06
CA SER A 792 -4.55 -40.63 -4.01
C SER A 792 -5.39 -41.57 -4.91
N PRO A 793 -6.51 -42.19 -4.43
CA PRO A 793 -7.23 -43.26 -5.15
C PRO A 793 -8.27 -42.76 -6.18
N ALA A 794 -9.57 -43.07 -6.05
CA ALA A 794 -10.70 -42.54 -6.86
C ALA A 794 -12.05 -42.73 -6.17
N PRO A 795 -13.10 -41.93 -6.49
CA PRO A 795 -14.36 -41.91 -5.76
C PRO A 795 -15.32 -42.82 -6.52
N VAL A 796 -15.45 -44.06 -6.04
CA VAL A 796 -16.17 -45.07 -6.81
C VAL A 796 -17.64 -44.64 -7.07
N ASP A 797 -18.01 -44.72 -8.34
CA ASP A 797 -19.33 -44.47 -8.91
C ASP A 797 -19.82 -45.81 -9.52
N THR A 798 -20.59 -46.56 -8.74
CA THR A 798 -21.03 -47.93 -9.02
C THR A 798 -22.12 -47.99 -10.10
N ASP A 799 -22.84 -46.90 -10.37
CA ASP A 799 -23.84 -46.85 -11.45
C ASP A 799 -23.51 -45.91 -12.64
N GLY A 800 -22.52 -45.04 -12.48
CA GLY A 800 -21.77 -44.39 -13.55
C GLY A 800 -22.36 -43.07 -14.04
N ASP A 801 -23.07 -42.32 -13.19
CA ASP A 801 -23.77 -41.09 -13.57
C ASP A 801 -22.96 -39.80 -13.37
N GLY A 802 -21.76 -39.90 -12.80
CA GLY A 802 -20.86 -38.77 -12.52
C GLY A 802 -21.12 -38.08 -11.17
N ILE A 803 -22.01 -38.65 -10.35
CA ILE A 803 -22.17 -38.35 -8.94
C ILE A 803 -21.64 -39.57 -8.17
N PRO A 804 -20.49 -39.48 -7.46
CA PRO A 804 -19.96 -40.61 -6.68
C PRO A 804 -21.00 -41.23 -5.75
N ASP A 805 -20.94 -42.55 -5.53
CA ASP A 805 -22.04 -43.35 -4.95
C ASP A 805 -22.69 -42.74 -3.69
N TYR A 806 -21.88 -42.13 -2.83
CA TYR A 806 -22.32 -41.52 -1.57
C TYR A 806 -23.23 -40.29 -1.74
N LYS A 807 -23.32 -39.70 -2.95
CA LYS A 807 -24.24 -38.58 -3.29
C LYS A 807 -25.55 -39.00 -3.98
N ASP A 808 -25.74 -40.24 -4.49
CA ASP A 808 -26.95 -40.62 -5.27
C ASP A 808 -28.28 -40.47 -4.47
N PRO A 809 -29.30 -39.76 -4.99
CA PRO A 809 -30.66 -39.74 -4.47
C PRO A 809 -31.61 -40.88 -4.95
N ILE A 810 -31.13 -42.11 -5.13
CA ILE A 810 -31.88 -43.38 -5.27
C ILE A 810 -32.49 -43.65 -6.65
N THR A 811 -32.09 -44.75 -7.31
CA THR A 811 -33.03 -45.87 -7.61
C THR A 811 -32.43 -47.29 -7.84
N GLY A 812 -31.50 -47.75 -7.00
CA GLY A 812 -31.00 -49.13 -6.96
C GLY A 812 -31.64 -50.05 -5.89
N THR A 813 -31.54 -51.39 -6.04
CA THR A 813 -32.02 -52.38 -5.03
C THR A 813 -31.02 -52.71 -3.92
N LYS A 814 -29.87 -52.04 -3.91
CA LYS A 814 -28.86 -52.02 -2.85
C LYS A 814 -28.64 -50.55 -2.53
N LYS A 815 -28.39 -50.21 -1.27
CA LYS A 815 -28.11 -48.84 -0.81
C LYS A 815 -26.75 -48.84 -0.13
N ASP A 816 -25.98 -47.78 -0.21
CA ASP A 816 -24.53 -47.85 0.09
C ASP A 816 -24.29 -48.09 1.58
N ILE A 817 -25.14 -47.48 2.41
CA ILE A 817 -25.22 -47.77 3.84
C ILE A 817 -25.50 -49.25 4.17
N ASP A 818 -25.97 -50.07 3.23
CA ASP A 818 -26.19 -51.50 3.45
C ASP A 818 -24.89 -52.33 3.58
N ASP A 819 -23.76 -51.85 3.05
CA ASP A 819 -22.46 -52.54 3.12
C ASP A 819 -21.41 -51.80 3.98
N THR A 820 -21.68 -50.57 4.43
CA THR A 820 -20.80 -49.86 5.38
C THR A 820 -21.04 -50.29 6.84
N PRO A 821 -20.09 -50.01 7.77
CA PRO A 821 -20.30 -50.22 9.22
C PRO A 821 -21.50 -49.45 9.79
N TYR A 822 -21.95 -48.41 9.09
CA TYR A 822 -22.96 -47.46 9.54
C TYR A 822 -24.40 -47.85 9.20
N LYS A 823 -24.62 -49.00 8.52
CA LYS A 823 -25.93 -49.62 8.24
C LYS A 823 -26.97 -49.53 9.36
N SER A 824 -26.52 -49.63 10.61
CA SER A 824 -27.40 -49.59 11.79
C SER A 824 -27.89 -48.19 12.18
N LYS A 825 -27.48 -47.15 11.44
CA LYS A 825 -27.77 -45.73 11.70
C LYS A 825 -28.84 -45.17 10.78
N ASP A 826 -28.86 -45.50 9.49
CA ASP A 826 -30.05 -45.31 8.65
C ASP A 826 -31.18 -46.15 9.27
N THR A 827 -32.10 -45.47 9.94
CA THR A 827 -33.16 -46.10 10.71
C THR A 827 -34.48 -46.10 9.94
N ASN A 828 -34.60 -45.23 8.95
CA ASN A 828 -35.78 -45.04 8.13
C ASN A 828 -35.73 -45.91 6.84
N GLY A 829 -34.54 -46.28 6.38
CA GLY A 829 -34.27 -47.16 5.24
C GLY A 829 -34.26 -46.44 3.90
N ASP A 830 -34.07 -45.12 3.87
CA ASP A 830 -33.96 -44.34 2.63
C ASP A 830 -32.55 -44.36 2.01
N GLY A 831 -31.52 -44.76 2.76
CA GLY A 831 -30.13 -44.82 2.31
C GLY A 831 -29.23 -43.72 2.90
N ARG A 832 -29.78 -42.77 3.66
CA ARG A 832 -29.07 -41.59 4.17
C ARG A 832 -29.17 -41.51 5.69
N ILE A 833 -28.14 -40.96 6.36
CA ILE A 833 -28.17 -40.72 7.82
C ILE A 833 -28.61 -39.28 8.06
N THR A 834 -29.91 -39.03 8.06
CA THR A 834 -30.43 -37.66 8.23
C THR A 834 -30.72 -37.33 9.70
N SER A 835 -31.05 -36.06 10.00
CA SER A 835 -31.58 -35.68 11.33
C SER A 835 -32.91 -36.36 11.72
N ALA A 836 -33.54 -37.14 10.83
CA ALA A 836 -34.67 -38.01 11.14
C ALA A 836 -34.24 -39.39 11.70
N ASP A 837 -32.96 -39.74 11.59
CA ASP A 837 -32.38 -41.04 11.93
C ASP A 837 -31.65 -41.06 13.28
N THR A 838 -31.39 -42.25 13.82
CA THR A 838 -30.90 -42.41 15.21
C THR A 838 -29.40 -42.13 15.35
N GLY A 839 -29.03 -40.87 15.17
CA GLY A 839 -27.66 -40.36 15.31
C GLY A 839 -27.21 -39.40 14.20
N GLY A 840 -28.09 -38.99 13.27
CA GLY A 840 -27.75 -38.02 12.24
C GLY A 840 -27.63 -36.58 12.78
N GLY A 841 -26.67 -35.85 12.21
CA GLY A 841 -26.37 -34.46 12.53
C GLY A 841 -26.90 -33.47 11.48
N THR A 842 -26.23 -32.32 11.40
CA THR A 842 -26.21 -31.47 10.20
C THR A 842 -25.21 -32.04 9.18
N ASP A 843 -25.31 -31.51 7.97
CA ASP A 843 -24.51 -31.77 6.77
C ASP A 843 -24.40 -30.35 6.18
N SER A 844 -23.22 -29.75 6.31
CA SER A 844 -23.03 -28.29 6.28
C SER A 844 -22.58 -27.75 4.93
N ASP A 845 -21.88 -28.56 4.14
CA ASP A 845 -21.47 -28.28 2.75
C ASP A 845 -22.40 -28.96 1.72
N GLY A 846 -23.17 -29.98 2.14
CA GLY A 846 -24.19 -30.64 1.32
C GLY A 846 -23.69 -31.87 0.56
N ASP A 847 -22.61 -32.50 1.03
CA ASP A 847 -21.95 -33.61 0.35
C ASP A 847 -22.69 -34.96 0.51
N GLY A 848 -23.55 -35.10 1.54
CA GLY A 848 -24.31 -36.31 1.85
C GLY A 848 -23.85 -37.10 3.08
N ILE A 849 -22.72 -36.74 3.68
CA ILE A 849 -22.14 -37.32 4.89
C ILE A 849 -22.29 -36.29 6.04
N PRO A 850 -22.95 -36.63 7.17
CA PRO A 850 -23.14 -35.66 8.24
C PRO A 850 -21.82 -35.21 8.91
N ASP A 851 -21.77 -33.95 9.39
CA ASP A 851 -20.65 -33.23 10.06
C ASP A 851 -20.05 -33.91 11.33
N ILE A 852 -20.51 -35.12 11.65
CA ILE A 852 -20.06 -35.96 12.77
C ILE A 852 -19.37 -37.25 12.28
N ILE A 853 -19.21 -37.38 10.97
CA ILE A 853 -18.61 -38.51 10.23
C ILE A 853 -17.59 -37.93 9.24
N ASP A 854 -17.98 -36.92 8.46
CA ASP A 854 -17.04 -35.99 7.81
C ASP A 854 -16.85 -34.74 8.70
N ALA A 855 -15.72 -34.06 8.54
CA ALA A 855 -15.36 -32.86 9.29
C ALA A 855 -14.57 -31.82 8.46
N ASP A 856 -14.26 -32.11 7.19
CA ASP A 856 -13.77 -31.11 6.24
C ASP A 856 -14.94 -30.66 5.35
N ASN A 857 -15.08 -29.35 5.18
CA ASN A 857 -16.24 -28.73 4.53
C ASN A 857 -15.85 -28.02 3.22
N ASN A 858 -14.63 -28.23 2.70
CA ASN A 858 -14.05 -27.42 1.64
C ASN A 858 -13.77 -28.17 0.32
N ASN A 859 -13.69 -29.50 0.30
CA ASN A 859 -13.32 -30.23 -0.92
C ASN A 859 -14.13 -31.52 -1.13
N PHE A 860 -14.38 -31.91 -2.39
CA PHE A 860 -15.31 -32.98 -2.72
C PHE A 860 -14.60 -34.23 -3.26
N GLY A 861 -14.73 -35.37 -2.54
CA GLY A 861 -14.01 -36.63 -2.78
C GLY A 861 -13.82 -37.01 -4.26
N GLY A 862 -12.56 -37.05 -4.70
CA GLY A 862 -12.18 -36.96 -6.11
C GLY A 862 -11.55 -38.21 -6.75
N LEU A 863 -11.14 -38.03 -8.03
CA LEU A 863 -10.25 -38.76 -8.98
C LEU A 863 -10.85 -39.57 -10.20
N GLY A 864 -10.15 -39.59 -11.36
CA GLY A 864 -10.33 -40.55 -12.49
C GLY A 864 -10.59 -40.07 -13.97
N SER A 865 -9.51 -39.86 -14.76
CA SER A 865 -9.27 -39.99 -16.26
C SER A 865 -10.28 -39.55 -17.38
N ASN A 866 -9.79 -38.87 -18.46
CA ASN A 866 -10.53 -38.45 -19.69
C ASN A 866 -9.76 -38.69 -21.03
N ILE A 867 -10.45 -38.83 -22.19
CA ILE A 867 -9.84 -38.83 -23.56
C ILE A 867 -9.93 -37.45 -24.23
N GLY A 868 -8.82 -36.93 -24.79
CA GLY A 868 -8.82 -35.70 -25.62
C GLY A 868 -8.83 -35.91 -27.14
N ILE A 869 -9.72 -35.20 -27.87
CA ILE A 869 -9.88 -35.32 -29.34
C ILE A 869 -9.78 -33.95 -30.06
N SER A 870 -8.92 -33.89 -31.08
CA SER A 870 -8.81 -32.77 -32.03
C SER A 870 -9.50 -33.08 -33.36
N ALA A 871 -10.71 -32.56 -33.57
CA ALA A 871 -11.50 -32.85 -34.78
C ALA A 871 -11.53 -31.68 -35.79
N LYS A 872 -11.70 -31.99 -37.08
CA LYS A 872 -11.92 -30.98 -38.15
C LYS A 872 -13.08 -31.33 -39.05
N ALA A 873 -13.96 -30.38 -39.36
CA ALA A 873 -15.10 -30.56 -40.26
C ALA A 873 -15.47 -29.27 -41.01
N PHE A 874 -16.42 -29.36 -41.96
CA PHE A 874 -16.96 -28.21 -42.70
C PHE A 874 -18.46 -28.35 -42.92
N LEU A 875 -19.19 -27.24 -42.90
CA LEU A 875 -20.65 -27.17 -43.04
C LEU A 875 -21.04 -26.64 -44.43
N ARG A 876 -21.72 -27.45 -45.25
CA ARG A 876 -22.04 -27.06 -46.65
C ARG A 876 -22.83 -25.77 -46.76
N GLY A 877 -23.67 -25.44 -45.77
CA GLY A 877 -24.41 -24.18 -45.68
C GLY A 877 -23.47 -22.97 -45.68
N ALA A 878 -22.57 -22.91 -44.70
CA ALA A 878 -21.62 -21.81 -44.53
C ALA A 878 -20.48 -21.81 -45.56
N PHE A 879 -20.05 -22.98 -46.05
CA PHE A 879 -18.89 -23.11 -46.93
C PHE A 879 -19.16 -22.55 -48.33
N GLN A 880 -18.45 -21.48 -48.70
CA GLN A 880 -18.59 -20.79 -49.98
C GLN A 880 -17.21 -20.43 -50.56
N GLY A 881 -17.03 -20.62 -51.87
CA GLY A 881 -15.72 -20.37 -52.50
C GLY A 881 -14.64 -21.26 -51.88
N ALA A 882 -13.58 -20.66 -51.35
CA ALA A 882 -12.43 -21.38 -50.79
C ALA A 882 -12.38 -21.39 -49.25
N ARG A 883 -13.38 -20.84 -48.55
CA ARG A 883 -13.37 -20.67 -47.08
C ARG A 883 -14.67 -21.14 -46.41
N HIS A 884 -14.57 -21.51 -45.14
CA HIS A 884 -15.70 -21.90 -44.32
C HIS A 884 -16.37 -20.66 -43.77
N LYS A 885 -17.31 -20.13 -44.57
CA LYS A 885 -17.84 -18.79 -44.43
C LYS A 885 -16.84 -17.71 -44.88
N ASP A 886 -17.41 -16.55 -45.10
CA ASP A 886 -16.80 -15.23 -45.02
C ASP A 886 -17.72 -14.58 -43.98
N VAL A 887 -17.27 -14.46 -42.72
CA VAL A 887 -18.16 -14.03 -41.62
C VAL A 887 -18.50 -12.55 -41.75
N SER A 888 -19.44 -12.24 -42.67
CA SER A 888 -20.00 -10.90 -42.77
C SER A 888 -20.49 -10.47 -41.39
N ALA A 889 -20.24 -9.22 -41.01
CA ALA A 889 -20.56 -8.69 -39.68
C ALA A 889 -22.01 -8.98 -39.23
N ASN A 890 -22.94 -9.16 -40.18
CA ASN A 890 -24.31 -9.57 -39.91
C ASN A 890 -24.45 -10.95 -39.25
N TRP A 891 -23.62 -11.95 -39.59
CA TRP A 891 -23.68 -13.27 -38.94
C TRP A 891 -23.03 -13.27 -37.55
N LEU A 892 -21.90 -12.58 -37.37
CA LEU A 892 -21.29 -12.42 -36.04
C LEU A 892 -22.28 -11.78 -35.07
N ASN A 893 -22.98 -10.72 -35.49
CA ASN A 893 -24.07 -10.12 -34.70
C ASN A 893 -25.19 -11.12 -34.35
N VAL A 894 -25.52 -12.08 -35.23
CA VAL A 894 -26.51 -13.14 -34.95
C VAL A 894 -25.98 -14.14 -33.92
N LEU A 895 -24.71 -14.53 -34.00
CA LEU A 895 -24.08 -15.40 -33.00
C LEU A 895 -23.99 -14.71 -31.63
N GLN A 896 -23.46 -13.49 -31.57
CA GLN A 896 -23.38 -12.67 -30.35
C GLN A 896 -24.72 -12.53 -29.63
N GLN A 897 -25.82 -12.43 -30.39
CA GLN A 897 -27.15 -12.19 -29.82
C GLN A 897 -27.90 -13.48 -29.45
N PHE A 898 -27.67 -14.60 -30.14
CA PHE A 898 -28.53 -15.79 -30.05
C PHE A 898 -27.81 -17.13 -29.89
N ALA A 899 -26.47 -17.15 -29.95
CA ALA A 899 -25.65 -18.35 -29.91
C ALA A 899 -24.72 -18.43 -28.69
N THR A 900 -24.93 -17.63 -27.64
CA THR A 900 -24.14 -17.70 -26.39
C THR A 900 -24.35 -18.99 -25.59
N SER A 901 -25.21 -19.91 -26.06
CA SER A 901 -25.43 -21.22 -25.45
C SER A 901 -25.68 -22.28 -26.53
N GLN A 902 -25.30 -23.51 -26.26
CA GLN A 902 -25.43 -24.63 -27.20
C GLN A 902 -26.90 -24.93 -27.62
N PRO A 903 -27.17 -25.25 -28.91
CA PRO A 903 -28.53 -25.41 -29.45
C PRO A 903 -29.10 -26.86 -29.44
N TYR A 904 -28.44 -27.80 -28.76
CA TYR A 904 -28.67 -29.26 -28.84
C TYR A 904 -29.57 -29.83 -27.74
N ASN A 905 -30.07 -29.00 -26.82
CA ASN A 905 -31.06 -29.40 -25.79
C ASN A 905 -32.46 -29.80 -26.31
N THR A 906 -32.59 -30.12 -27.60
CA THR A 906 -33.84 -30.47 -28.26
C THR A 906 -33.96 -31.96 -28.57
N ALA A 907 -35.19 -32.45 -28.75
CA ALA A 907 -35.47 -33.86 -29.01
C ALA A 907 -34.77 -34.43 -30.26
N ALA A 908 -34.42 -33.60 -31.25
CA ALA A 908 -33.66 -33.99 -32.43
C ALA A 908 -32.25 -34.51 -32.10
N PHE A 909 -31.66 -34.02 -31.00
CA PHE A 909 -30.34 -34.42 -30.49
C PHE A 909 -30.46 -35.23 -29.19
N GLY A 910 -31.63 -35.85 -28.96
CA GLY A 910 -31.87 -36.66 -27.77
C GLY A 910 -31.95 -35.85 -26.47
N ASN A 911 -32.30 -34.56 -26.55
CA ASN A 911 -32.27 -33.59 -25.44
C ASN A 911 -30.90 -33.59 -24.75
N TYR A 912 -29.85 -33.15 -25.47
CA TYR A 912 -28.52 -33.07 -24.88
C TYR A 912 -28.53 -32.17 -23.63
N ALA A 913 -28.01 -32.71 -22.52
CA ALA A 913 -28.15 -32.15 -21.19
C ALA A 913 -27.06 -31.13 -20.81
N GLY A 914 -26.01 -31.02 -21.63
CA GLY A 914 -24.91 -30.07 -21.42
C GLY A 914 -25.39 -28.63 -21.30
N THR A 915 -24.64 -27.83 -20.55
CA THR A 915 -24.98 -26.43 -20.23
C THR A 915 -23.96 -25.44 -20.82
N GLU A 916 -23.24 -25.88 -21.86
CA GLU A 916 -22.12 -25.15 -22.45
C GLU A 916 -22.60 -23.80 -22.99
N SER A 917 -21.89 -22.75 -22.56
CA SER A 917 -22.18 -21.36 -22.90
C SER A 917 -20.89 -20.56 -23.00
N VAL A 918 -20.90 -19.50 -23.80
CA VAL A 918 -19.75 -18.62 -24.05
C VAL A 918 -20.18 -17.16 -23.99
N PRO A 919 -19.31 -16.24 -23.55
CA PRO A 919 -19.63 -14.81 -23.57
C PRO A 919 -19.79 -14.32 -25.02
N ALA A 920 -20.51 -13.20 -25.20
CA ALA A 920 -20.73 -12.63 -26.53
C ALA A 920 -19.42 -12.19 -27.23
N SER A 921 -18.36 -11.88 -26.47
CA SER A 921 -17.02 -11.55 -26.96
C SER A 921 -16.37 -12.68 -27.77
N THR A 922 -16.70 -13.95 -27.50
CA THR A 922 -16.22 -15.12 -28.25
C THR A 922 -16.59 -15.07 -29.74
N PHE A 923 -17.64 -14.34 -30.11
CA PHE A 923 -18.12 -14.16 -31.49
C PHE A 923 -17.72 -12.80 -32.09
N THR A 924 -16.47 -12.39 -31.89
CA THR A 924 -15.87 -11.19 -32.51
C THR A 924 -14.99 -11.57 -33.69
N SER A 925 -14.81 -10.65 -34.65
CA SER A 925 -13.94 -10.88 -35.81
C SER A 925 -12.50 -10.49 -35.53
N SER A 926 -11.57 -11.43 -35.72
CA SER A 926 -10.18 -11.06 -35.97
C SER A 926 -10.09 -10.33 -37.33
N SER A 927 -9.13 -9.42 -37.51
CA SER A 927 -9.04 -8.69 -38.78
C SER A 927 -8.43 -9.49 -39.94
N SER A 928 -7.95 -10.72 -39.68
CA SER A 928 -7.32 -11.57 -40.71
C SER A 928 -7.14 -13.08 -40.40
N SER A 929 -7.48 -13.64 -39.23
CA SER A 929 -7.21 -15.06 -38.94
C SER A 929 -8.35 -16.00 -39.34
N GLU A 930 -8.03 -17.27 -39.63
CA GLU A 930 -9.04 -18.30 -39.98
C GLU A 930 -9.64 -18.97 -38.72
N GLU A 931 -9.69 -18.25 -37.60
CA GLU A 931 -10.11 -18.73 -36.26
C GLU A 931 -11.39 -18.07 -35.74
N ASP A 932 -12.07 -17.30 -36.59
CA ASP A 932 -13.41 -16.78 -36.30
C ASP A 932 -14.40 -17.95 -36.19
N VAL A 933 -15.32 -17.87 -35.22
CA VAL A 933 -16.29 -18.95 -34.95
C VAL A 933 -17.39 -18.94 -36.00
N VAL A 934 -17.52 -20.04 -36.74
CA VAL A 934 -18.57 -20.24 -37.75
C VAL A 934 -19.89 -20.63 -37.07
N ASP A 935 -19.83 -21.57 -36.11
CA ASP A 935 -21.01 -22.09 -35.42
C ASP A 935 -20.71 -22.96 -34.18
N TRP A 936 -21.75 -23.45 -33.52
CA TRP A 936 -21.68 -24.60 -32.60
C TRP A 936 -21.82 -25.94 -33.33
N VAL A 937 -21.14 -26.98 -32.86
CA VAL A 937 -21.31 -28.41 -33.21
C VAL A 937 -21.53 -29.25 -31.95
N LEU A 938 -22.07 -30.46 -32.11
CA LEU A 938 -22.14 -31.48 -31.05
C LEU A 938 -21.30 -32.67 -31.50
N LEU A 939 -20.29 -33.02 -30.71
CA LEU A 939 -19.57 -34.26 -30.90
C LEU A 939 -20.21 -35.37 -30.06
N GLU A 940 -20.28 -36.59 -30.60
CA GLU A 940 -20.72 -37.78 -29.87
C GLU A 940 -19.69 -38.91 -30.02
N LEU A 941 -19.27 -39.49 -28.89
CA LEU A 941 -18.41 -40.66 -28.83
C LEU A 941 -19.26 -41.92 -28.56
N LYS A 942 -19.07 -42.98 -29.36
CA LYS A 942 -19.87 -44.22 -29.27
C LYS A 942 -19.00 -45.47 -29.30
N LYS A 943 -19.35 -46.50 -28.54
CA LYS A 943 -18.71 -47.83 -28.58
C LYS A 943 -18.98 -48.53 -29.91
N ALA A 944 -18.24 -49.60 -30.20
CA ALA A 944 -18.34 -50.36 -31.45
C ALA A 944 -19.73 -50.97 -31.76
N ASP A 945 -20.62 -51.07 -30.77
CA ASP A 945 -22.00 -51.52 -30.92
C ASP A 945 -23.02 -50.38 -31.15
N GLY A 946 -22.56 -49.12 -31.19
CA GLY A 946 -23.39 -47.92 -31.32
C GLY A 946 -23.83 -47.32 -29.98
N THR A 947 -23.48 -47.91 -28.84
CA THR A 947 -23.81 -47.37 -27.51
C THR A 947 -23.10 -46.03 -27.30
N LEU A 948 -23.87 -45.01 -26.94
CA LEU A 948 -23.33 -43.69 -26.59
C LEU A 948 -22.48 -43.77 -25.32
N VAL A 949 -21.29 -43.17 -25.38
CA VAL A 949 -20.37 -43.03 -24.25
C VAL A 949 -20.58 -41.65 -23.64
N ASP A 950 -20.22 -40.62 -24.40
CA ASP A 950 -20.24 -39.23 -23.95
C ASP A 950 -20.44 -38.27 -25.14
N ARG A 951 -20.82 -37.02 -24.87
CA ARG A 951 -21.11 -35.97 -25.85
C ARG A 951 -20.71 -34.60 -25.32
N HIS A 952 -20.07 -33.81 -26.18
CA HIS A 952 -19.67 -32.44 -25.86
C HIS A 952 -20.15 -31.47 -26.93
N ALA A 953 -20.76 -30.35 -26.52
CA ALA A 953 -20.98 -29.22 -27.42
C ALA A 953 -19.67 -28.43 -27.57
N ALA A 954 -19.33 -28.05 -28.80
CA ALA A 954 -18.04 -27.47 -29.17
C ALA A 954 -18.22 -26.38 -30.23
N LEU A 955 -17.21 -25.53 -30.43
CA LEU A 955 -17.20 -24.49 -31.45
C LEU A 955 -16.51 -25.00 -32.72
N ILE A 956 -16.94 -24.54 -33.89
CA ILE A 956 -16.28 -24.82 -35.18
C ILE A 956 -15.81 -23.53 -35.86
N LEU A 957 -14.54 -23.49 -36.28
CA LEU A 957 -13.86 -22.28 -36.79
C LEU A 957 -13.83 -22.20 -38.33
N GLU A 958 -13.39 -21.06 -38.90
CA GLU A 958 -13.24 -20.88 -40.36
C GLU A 958 -12.21 -21.84 -40.99
N ASN A 959 -11.15 -22.21 -40.26
CA ASN A 959 -10.17 -23.21 -40.69
C ASN A 959 -10.70 -24.67 -40.58
N GLY A 960 -11.92 -24.84 -40.04
CA GLY A 960 -12.63 -26.09 -39.84
C GLY A 960 -12.31 -26.85 -38.54
N ASN A 961 -11.36 -26.38 -37.72
CA ASN A 961 -11.08 -26.98 -36.40
C ASN A 961 -12.34 -26.96 -35.53
N ILE A 962 -12.51 -28.02 -34.74
CA ILE A 962 -13.53 -28.12 -33.69
C ILE A 962 -12.79 -28.06 -32.34
N VAL A 963 -13.18 -27.10 -31.51
CA VAL A 963 -12.47 -26.68 -30.29
C VAL A 963 -13.45 -26.49 -29.12
N GLY A 964 -12.90 -26.40 -27.92
CA GLY A 964 -13.63 -26.09 -26.68
C GLY A 964 -14.29 -24.71 -26.68
N THR A 965 -14.90 -24.36 -25.54
CA THR A 965 -15.58 -23.08 -25.32
C THR A 965 -14.63 -21.88 -25.23
N ASP A 966 -13.35 -22.15 -24.99
CA ASP A 966 -12.21 -21.23 -24.98
C ASP A 966 -11.67 -20.87 -26.39
N LYS A 967 -12.15 -21.56 -27.44
CA LYS A 967 -11.64 -21.54 -28.83
C LYS A 967 -10.28 -22.21 -29.09
N VAL A 968 -9.59 -22.73 -28.07
CA VAL A 968 -8.22 -23.25 -28.19
C VAL A 968 -8.16 -24.74 -27.90
N SER A 969 -8.70 -25.16 -26.76
CA SER A 969 -8.63 -26.54 -26.27
C SER A 969 -9.24 -27.56 -27.23
N ARG A 970 -8.65 -28.76 -27.22
CA ARG A 970 -9.25 -29.97 -27.80
C ARG A 970 -10.48 -30.39 -26.98
N VAL A 971 -11.37 -31.19 -27.57
CA VAL A 971 -12.60 -31.62 -26.88
C VAL A 971 -12.33 -32.90 -26.10
N TYR A 972 -12.56 -32.86 -24.79
CA TYR A 972 -12.40 -34.00 -23.90
C TYR A 972 -13.72 -34.79 -23.73
N PHE A 973 -13.60 -36.10 -23.53
CA PHE A 973 -14.70 -37.02 -23.28
C PHE A 973 -14.42 -37.86 -22.04
N LYS A 974 -15.46 -38.08 -21.23
CA LYS A 974 -15.46 -39.03 -20.10
C LYS A 974 -15.47 -40.47 -20.62
N ALA A 975 -14.31 -40.94 -21.03
CA ALA A 975 -14.12 -42.23 -21.69
C ALA A 975 -12.70 -42.76 -21.45
N LEU A 976 -12.56 -44.08 -21.31
CA LEU A 976 -11.27 -44.77 -21.22
C LEU A 976 -10.66 -45.00 -22.62
N PRO A 977 -9.33 -45.10 -22.77
CA PRO A 977 -8.67 -45.47 -24.02
C PRO A 977 -9.29 -46.70 -24.69
N GLY A 978 -9.52 -46.65 -26.00
CA GLY A 978 -10.24 -47.72 -26.70
C GLY A 978 -10.69 -47.38 -28.11
N SER A 979 -11.48 -48.27 -28.71
CA SER A 979 -11.94 -48.12 -30.09
C SER A 979 -13.41 -47.65 -30.18
N TYR A 980 -13.63 -46.52 -30.84
CA TYR A 980 -14.87 -45.76 -30.83
C TYR A 980 -15.30 -45.28 -32.22
N HIS A 981 -16.57 -44.88 -32.33
CA HIS A 981 -17.11 -44.09 -33.43
C HIS A 981 -17.23 -42.64 -32.98
N LEU A 982 -16.49 -41.74 -33.63
CA LEU A 982 -16.61 -40.29 -33.43
C LEU A 982 -17.67 -39.75 -34.39
N THR A 983 -18.60 -38.95 -33.87
CA THR A 983 -19.72 -38.40 -34.64
C THR A 983 -19.76 -36.89 -34.54
N VAL A 984 -19.87 -36.18 -35.67
CA VAL A 984 -20.15 -34.73 -35.70
C VAL A 984 -21.61 -34.50 -36.04
N ARG A 985 -22.31 -33.67 -35.25
CA ARG A 985 -23.70 -33.27 -35.46
C ARG A 985 -23.83 -31.75 -35.42
N HIS A 986 -24.81 -31.22 -36.15
CA HIS A 986 -25.08 -29.79 -36.24
C HIS A 986 -26.58 -29.53 -36.42
N ARG A 987 -27.08 -28.35 -35.99
CA ARG A 987 -28.52 -28.07 -35.84
C ARG A 987 -29.38 -28.20 -37.11
N ASN A 988 -28.81 -27.99 -38.29
CA ASN A 988 -29.52 -27.95 -39.58
C ASN A 988 -28.86 -28.81 -40.68
N HIS A 989 -27.75 -29.49 -40.36
CA HIS A 989 -27.08 -30.43 -41.24
C HIS A 989 -27.39 -31.89 -40.85
N LEU A 990 -27.09 -32.82 -41.75
CA LEU A 990 -27.04 -34.25 -41.45
C LEU A 990 -25.73 -34.58 -40.73
N GLY A 991 -25.83 -35.33 -39.64
CA GLY A 991 -24.66 -35.80 -38.89
C GLY A 991 -23.90 -36.92 -39.62
N LEU A 992 -22.62 -37.03 -39.29
CA LEU A 992 -21.65 -37.93 -39.91
C LEU A 992 -20.80 -38.62 -38.84
N SER A 993 -20.69 -39.95 -38.88
CA SER A 993 -19.81 -40.75 -38.02
C SER A 993 -18.60 -41.33 -38.76
N THR A 994 -17.50 -41.54 -38.04
CA THR A 994 -16.39 -42.38 -38.51
C THR A 994 -16.76 -43.87 -38.51
N GLU A 995 -16.01 -44.69 -39.24
CA GLU A 995 -15.86 -46.10 -38.82
C GLU A 995 -15.04 -46.21 -37.52
N LEU A 996 -14.77 -47.42 -37.04
CA LEU A 996 -14.18 -47.60 -35.72
C LEU A 996 -12.71 -47.13 -35.73
N ILE A 997 -12.40 -46.12 -34.92
CA ILE A 997 -11.06 -45.55 -34.73
C ILE A 997 -10.58 -45.84 -33.31
N THR A 998 -9.29 -46.13 -33.13
CA THR A 998 -8.69 -46.33 -31.80
C THR A 998 -8.19 -44.99 -31.28
N LEU A 999 -8.53 -44.69 -30.03
CA LEU A 999 -8.19 -43.48 -29.29
C LEU A 999 -7.35 -43.87 -28.05
N PRO A 1000 -6.05 -43.51 -27.98
CA PRO A 1000 -5.29 -43.48 -26.72
C PRO A 1000 -5.85 -42.43 -25.73
N ALA A 1001 -5.29 -42.38 -24.52
CA ALA A 1001 -5.61 -41.34 -23.53
C ALA A 1001 -5.22 -39.93 -24.06
N ALA A 1002 -3.97 -39.81 -24.50
CA ALA A 1002 -3.42 -38.58 -25.07
C ALA A 1002 -3.85 -38.35 -26.54
N GLY A 1003 -4.56 -37.25 -26.76
CA GLY A 1003 -4.57 -36.46 -28.01
C GLY A 1003 -4.67 -37.19 -29.36
N THR A 1004 -5.86 -37.68 -29.74
CA THR A 1004 -6.08 -38.17 -31.12
C THR A 1004 -6.60 -37.06 -32.04
N SER A 1005 -6.11 -36.95 -33.28
CA SER A 1005 -6.69 -36.08 -34.31
C SER A 1005 -7.49 -36.82 -35.40
N PHE A 1006 -8.62 -36.24 -35.85
CA PHE A 1006 -9.40 -36.76 -36.98
C PHE A 1006 -9.99 -35.64 -37.86
N ASP A 1007 -9.56 -35.58 -39.12
CA ASP A 1007 -10.03 -34.61 -40.11
C ASP A 1007 -11.12 -35.20 -41.03
N PHE A 1008 -12.39 -34.88 -40.74
CA PHE A 1008 -13.52 -35.25 -41.59
C PHE A 1008 -13.46 -34.60 -42.98
N SER A 1009 -12.71 -33.49 -43.15
CA SER A 1009 -12.63 -32.75 -44.40
C SER A 1009 -11.81 -33.45 -45.49
N THR A 1010 -10.96 -34.38 -45.10
CA THR A 1010 -10.11 -35.22 -45.96
C THR A 1010 -10.51 -36.70 -45.93
N ALA A 1011 -11.53 -37.05 -45.15
CA ALA A 1011 -12.01 -38.42 -44.98
C ALA A 1011 -12.58 -39.02 -46.29
N THR A 1012 -12.63 -40.35 -46.34
CA THR A 1012 -13.11 -41.12 -47.49
C THR A 1012 -14.22 -42.09 -47.07
N ASP A 1013 -14.95 -42.65 -48.03
CA ASP A 1013 -15.93 -43.73 -47.78
C ASP A 1013 -15.38 -44.93 -47.00
N ALA A 1014 -14.05 -45.13 -46.94
CA ALA A 1014 -13.42 -46.20 -46.16
C ALA A 1014 -13.18 -45.86 -44.68
N THR A 1015 -13.22 -44.57 -44.32
CA THR A 1015 -13.02 -44.07 -42.95
C THR A 1015 -14.30 -43.51 -42.31
N LEU A 1016 -15.37 -43.38 -43.09
CA LEU A 1016 -16.68 -42.88 -42.66
C LEU A 1016 -17.72 -44.00 -42.65
N TYR A 1017 -18.66 -43.94 -41.71
CA TYR A 1017 -19.73 -44.93 -41.62
C TYR A 1017 -20.74 -44.77 -42.76
N GLY A 1018 -20.95 -45.84 -43.53
CA GLY A 1018 -22.08 -46.00 -44.44
C GLY A 1018 -21.74 -46.04 -45.94
N THR A 1019 -22.31 -45.13 -46.73
CA THR A 1019 -22.19 -45.10 -48.21
C THR A 1019 -22.03 -43.66 -48.73
N SER A 1020 -21.46 -43.52 -49.93
CA SER A 1020 -21.08 -42.25 -50.63
C SER A 1020 -22.06 -41.06 -50.64
N ASP A 1021 -23.31 -41.25 -50.22
CA ASP A 1021 -24.31 -40.20 -50.05
C ASP A 1021 -24.26 -39.55 -48.64
N ALA A 1022 -23.21 -39.82 -47.84
CA ALA A 1022 -23.08 -39.38 -46.44
C ALA A 1022 -22.70 -37.91 -46.27
N TYR A 1023 -21.99 -37.36 -47.25
CA TYR A 1023 -21.41 -36.03 -47.24
C TYR A 1023 -21.47 -35.41 -48.66
N THR A 1024 -21.05 -34.16 -48.79
CA THR A 1024 -20.84 -33.54 -50.10
C THR A 1024 -19.43 -32.97 -50.20
N THR A 1025 -18.87 -32.90 -51.41
CA THR A 1025 -17.50 -32.38 -51.62
C THR A 1025 -17.54 -31.07 -52.38
N VAL A 1026 -16.98 -30.01 -51.79
CA VAL A 1026 -16.84 -28.69 -52.41
C VAL A 1026 -15.38 -28.30 -52.41
N ASN A 1027 -14.84 -27.96 -53.59
CA ASN A 1027 -13.44 -27.54 -53.79
C ASN A 1027 -12.38 -28.45 -53.12
N GLY A 1028 -12.66 -29.76 -53.07
CA GLY A 1028 -11.75 -30.77 -52.52
C GLY A 1028 -11.89 -31.01 -51.01
N LYS A 1029 -12.77 -30.28 -50.31
CA LYS A 1029 -13.11 -30.54 -48.91
C LYS A 1029 -14.44 -31.27 -48.79
N VAL A 1030 -14.49 -32.23 -47.88
CA VAL A 1030 -15.71 -32.93 -47.44
C VAL A 1030 -16.48 -32.02 -46.46
N CYS A 1031 -17.78 -31.88 -46.69
CA CYS A 1031 -18.69 -31.07 -45.89
C CYS A 1031 -19.93 -31.89 -45.49
N LEU A 1032 -20.45 -31.64 -44.28
CA LEU A 1032 -21.76 -32.15 -43.86
C LEU A 1032 -22.85 -31.59 -44.78
N ILE A 1033 -23.91 -32.37 -45.03
CA ILE A 1033 -25.01 -32.00 -45.95
C ILE A 1033 -26.03 -31.13 -45.20
N ALA A 1034 -26.36 -29.95 -45.74
CA ALA A 1034 -27.34 -29.04 -45.16
C ALA A 1034 -28.80 -29.46 -45.44
N GLY A 1035 -29.75 -28.85 -44.73
CA GLY A 1035 -31.18 -28.88 -45.09
C GLY A 1035 -32.08 -29.75 -44.20
N ASN A 1036 -31.57 -30.27 -43.09
CA ASN A 1036 -32.32 -31.03 -42.07
C ASN A 1036 -33.12 -30.07 -41.16
N ALA A 1037 -33.93 -29.20 -41.76
CA ALA A 1037 -34.55 -28.04 -41.10
C ALA A 1037 -35.59 -28.41 -40.03
N ASN A 1038 -36.09 -29.65 -40.05
CA ASN A 1038 -36.99 -30.19 -39.03
C ASN A 1038 -36.29 -31.09 -37.99
N GLY A 1039 -34.97 -31.31 -38.10
CA GLY A 1039 -34.19 -32.13 -37.18
C GLY A 1039 -34.51 -33.63 -37.19
N ASN A 1040 -35.26 -34.14 -38.17
CA ASN A 1040 -35.66 -35.56 -38.20
C ASN A 1040 -34.56 -36.52 -38.72
N GLY A 1041 -33.38 -35.99 -39.05
CA GLY A 1041 -32.23 -36.75 -39.53
C GLY A 1041 -32.30 -37.09 -41.02
N ASN A 1042 -33.11 -36.37 -41.78
CA ASN A 1042 -33.27 -36.54 -43.22
C ASN A 1042 -33.45 -35.19 -43.92
N VAL A 1043 -33.07 -35.13 -45.19
CA VAL A 1043 -33.33 -33.99 -46.08
C VAL A 1043 -34.33 -34.42 -47.15
N ARG A 1044 -35.48 -33.73 -47.21
CA ARG A 1044 -36.58 -33.97 -48.16
C ARG A 1044 -37.27 -32.67 -48.59
N TYR A 1045 -37.55 -32.54 -49.89
CA TYR A 1045 -38.33 -31.42 -50.41
C TYR A 1045 -39.85 -31.64 -50.44
N ASN A 1046 -40.30 -32.88 -50.67
CA ASN A 1046 -41.70 -33.31 -50.66
C ASN A 1046 -41.88 -34.57 -49.80
N SER A 1047 -43.15 -35.02 -49.66
CA SER A 1047 -43.61 -36.14 -48.80
C SER A 1047 -43.84 -35.72 -47.34
N THR A 1048 -44.32 -36.66 -46.51
CA THR A 1048 -44.60 -36.43 -45.09
C THR A 1048 -43.33 -36.06 -44.32
N ALA A 1049 -43.40 -35.04 -43.46
CA ALA A 1049 -42.27 -34.50 -42.69
C ALA A 1049 -41.08 -34.11 -43.60
N ASN A 1050 -41.35 -33.24 -44.57
CA ASN A 1050 -40.34 -32.62 -45.41
C ASN A 1050 -39.82 -31.31 -44.79
N ASP A 1051 -38.63 -30.89 -45.19
CA ASP A 1051 -37.91 -29.74 -44.64
C ASP A 1051 -38.41 -28.41 -45.23
N ARG A 1052 -38.91 -28.45 -46.47
CA ARG A 1052 -39.58 -27.31 -47.12
C ARG A 1052 -40.75 -26.78 -46.27
N ASP A 1053 -41.56 -27.67 -45.72
CA ASP A 1053 -42.70 -27.31 -44.87
C ASP A 1053 -42.25 -26.78 -43.50
N ALA A 1054 -41.06 -27.14 -43.01
CA ALA A 1054 -40.48 -26.56 -41.80
C ALA A 1054 -40.00 -25.12 -42.03
N ILE A 1055 -39.28 -24.87 -43.14
CA ILE A 1055 -38.90 -23.53 -43.61
C ILE A 1055 -40.15 -22.65 -43.80
N LEU A 1056 -41.17 -23.17 -44.49
CA LEU A 1056 -42.44 -22.45 -44.67
C LEU A 1056 -43.17 -22.20 -43.35
N ASN A 1057 -43.22 -23.17 -42.44
CA ASN A 1057 -43.87 -23.01 -41.13
C ASN A 1057 -43.21 -21.91 -40.29
N TYR A 1058 -41.87 -21.81 -40.32
CA TYR A 1058 -41.14 -20.71 -39.68
C TYR A 1058 -41.53 -19.33 -40.26
N LEU A 1059 -41.75 -19.27 -41.58
CA LEU A 1059 -42.26 -18.09 -42.28
C LEU A 1059 -43.80 -17.91 -42.20
N GLY A 1060 -44.51 -18.67 -41.36
CA GLY A 1060 -45.97 -18.61 -41.23
C GLY A 1060 -46.74 -19.05 -42.48
N PHE A 1061 -46.17 -19.99 -43.24
CA PHE A 1061 -46.60 -20.46 -44.57
C PHE A 1061 -46.66 -19.37 -45.65
N ASN A 1062 -45.83 -18.32 -45.51
CA ASN A 1062 -45.73 -17.25 -46.48
C ASN A 1062 -44.59 -17.50 -47.49
N GLU A 1063 -44.92 -17.88 -48.72
CA GLU A 1063 -43.95 -18.13 -49.80
C GLU A 1063 -43.19 -16.87 -50.28
N ILE A 1064 -43.61 -15.67 -49.89
CA ILE A 1064 -42.86 -14.42 -50.07
C ILE A 1064 -42.33 -13.87 -48.73
N GLY A 1065 -42.34 -14.70 -47.68
CA GLY A 1065 -41.84 -14.38 -46.36
C GLY A 1065 -40.32 -14.27 -46.32
N PHE A 1066 -39.84 -13.37 -45.46
CA PHE A 1066 -38.43 -13.12 -45.22
C PHE A 1066 -38.25 -12.64 -43.78
N ILE A 1067 -37.38 -13.28 -43.02
CA ILE A 1067 -37.04 -12.91 -41.64
C ILE A 1067 -35.50 -12.83 -41.56
N MET A 1068 -34.96 -11.74 -41.03
CA MET A 1068 -33.52 -11.50 -40.89
C MET A 1068 -33.10 -11.54 -39.43
N GLY A 1069 -31.81 -11.80 -39.18
CA GLY A 1069 -31.21 -11.76 -37.86
C GLY A 1069 -31.66 -12.94 -37.00
N VAL A 1070 -31.67 -14.15 -37.57
CA VAL A 1070 -32.23 -15.35 -36.92
C VAL A 1070 -31.22 -16.49 -36.84
N TYR A 1071 -31.20 -17.16 -35.70
CA TYR A 1071 -30.40 -18.35 -35.42
C TYR A 1071 -31.37 -19.53 -35.29
N THR A 1072 -31.58 -20.28 -36.37
CA THR A 1072 -32.67 -21.29 -36.43
C THR A 1072 -32.35 -22.42 -37.40
N PRO A 1073 -32.83 -23.67 -37.18
CA PRO A 1073 -32.67 -24.75 -38.16
C PRO A 1073 -33.29 -24.51 -39.53
N ALA A 1074 -34.23 -23.56 -39.64
CA ALA A 1074 -34.87 -23.18 -40.90
C ALA A 1074 -33.98 -22.31 -41.82
N ASP A 1075 -32.91 -21.72 -41.29
CA ASP A 1075 -31.85 -21.07 -42.05
C ASP A 1075 -30.87 -22.18 -42.44
N VAL A 1076 -30.95 -22.68 -43.68
CA VAL A 1076 -30.18 -23.86 -44.12
C VAL A 1076 -28.87 -23.50 -44.81
N ASN A 1077 -28.72 -22.24 -45.23
CA ASN A 1077 -27.48 -21.71 -45.80
C ASN A 1077 -26.62 -20.95 -44.77
N LEU A 1078 -27.09 -20.80 -43.54
CA LEU A 1078 -26.43 -20.11 -42.42
C LEU A 1078 -26.11 -18.64 -42.75
N ASP A 1079 -26.94 -17.94 -43.53
CA ASP A 1079 -26.74 -16.53 -43.87
C ASP A 1079 -27.38 -15.54 -42.87
N GLY A 1080 -28.06 -16.05 -41.84
CA GLY A 1080 -28.76 -15.29 -40.82
C GLY A 1080 -30.17 -14.88 -41.22
N ASN A 1081 -30.68 -15.32 -42.37
CA ASN A 1081 -31.99 -14.94 -42.88
C ASN A 1081 -32.76 -16.13 -43.48
N VAL A 1082 -33.98 -16.37 -43.00
CA VAL A 1082 -34.87 -17.37 -43.61
C VAL A 1082 -35.68 -16.73 -44.73
N ARG A 1083 -35.60 -17.29 -45.95
CA ARG A 1083 -36.26 -16.84 -47.17
C ARG A 1083 -36.74 -18.01 -48.03
N TYR A 1084 -38.01 -18.00 -48.42
CA TYR A 1084 -38.56 -19.06 -49.30
C TYR A 1084 -38.38 -18.80 -50.82
N ASN A 1085 -38.34 -17.54 -51.27
CA ASN A 1085 -38.17 -17.18 -52.67
C ASN A 1085 -37.34 -15.89 -52.80
N GLY A 1086 -36.49 -15.80 -53.83
CA GLY A 1086 -35.66 -14.62 -54.12
C GLY A 1086 -34.22 -14.99 -54.48
N ALA A 1087 -33.30 -14.03 -54.50
CA ALA A 1087 -31.87 -14.37 -54.50
C ALA A 1087 -31.46 -14.89 -53.12
N ALA A 1088 -30.54 -15.86 -53.06
CA ALA A 1088 -30.10 -16.55 -51.83
C ALA A 1088 -31.30 -16.94 -50.93
N ASN A 1089 -31.98 -18.02 -51.30
CA ASN A 1089 -33.16 -18.50 -50.58
C ASN A 1089 -32.96 -19.96 -50.16
N ASP A 1090 -33.45 -20.31 -48.97
CA ASP A 1090 -33.32 -21.64 -48.36
C ASP A 1090 -33.96 -22.74 -49.20
N ARG A 1091 -35.03 -22.42 -49.91
CA ARG A 1091 -35.77 -23.36 -50.78
C ARG A 1091 -34.87 -23.89 -51.91
N ASP A 1092 -34.16 -23.01 -52.59
CA ASP A 1092 -33.26 -23.37 -53.69
C ASP A 1092 -31.98 -24.04 -53.17
N PHE A 1093 -31.49 -23.66 -51.98
CA PHE A 1093 -30.37 -24.34 -51.32
C PHE A 1093 -30.72 -25.77 -50.88
N LEU A 1094 -31.90 -25.97 -50.27
CA LEU A 1094 -32.47 -27.27 -49.95
C LEU A 1094 -32.63 -28.15 -51.20
N LEU A 1095 -33.07 -27.56 -52.32
CA LEU A 1095 -33.15 -28.26 -53.61
C LEU A 1095 -31.78 -28.60 -54.18
N GLU A 1096 -30.78 -27.74 -54.03
CA GLU A 1096 -29.40 -27.99 -54.48
C GLU A 1096 -28.82 -29.25 -53.80
N MET A 1097 -29.00 -29.39 -52.48
CA MET A 1097 -28.56 -30.58 -51.73
C MET A 1097 -29.19 -31.88 -52.27
N LEU A 1098 -30.40 -31.78 -52.83
CA LEU A 1098 -31.13 -32.89 -53.46
C LEU A 1098 -30.89 -32.99 -54.97
N ASN A 1099 -29.86 -32.34 -55.52
CA ASN A 1099 -29.58 -32.28 -56.97
C ASN A 1099 -30.78 -31.79 -57.80
N PHE A 1100 -31.54 -30.82 -57.26
CA PHE A 1100 -32.80 -30.29 -57.78
C PHE A 1100 -33.90 -31.35 -57.99
N ASN A 1101 -33.80 -32.49 -57.31
CA ASN A 1101 -34.81 -33.55 -57.34
C ASN A 1101 -35.88 -33.30 -56.25
N GLU A 1102 -37.05 -32.81 -56.65
CA GLU A 1102 -38.18 -32.56 -55.74
C GLU A 1102 -38.73 -33.82 -55.03
N ILE A 1103 -38.35 -35.03 -55.46
CA ILE A 1103 -38.64 -36.31 -54.78
C ILE A 1103 -37.38 -36.98 -54.20
N GLY A 1104 -36.28 -36.22 -54.11
CA GLY A 1104 -35.01 -36.67 -53.52
C GLY A 1104 -35.13 -36.92 -52.02
N PHE A 1105 -34.23 -37.75 -51.52
CA PHE A 1105 -34.14 -38.17 -50.12
C PHE A 1105 -32.70 -38.46 -49.77
N ILE A 1106 -32.19 -37.84 -48.71
CA ILE A 1106 -30.91 -38.15 -48.08
C ILE A 1106 -31.17 -38.32 -46.58
N SER A 1107 -30.50 -39.28 -45.94
CA SER A 1107 -30.59 -39.54 -44.50
C SER A 1107 -29.21 -39.38 -43.85
N GLN A 1108 -29.17 -38.93 -42.60
CA GLN A 1108 -27.94 -38.84 -41.82
C GLN A 1108 -27.28 -40.22 -41.69
N GLN A 1109 -25.95 -40.23 -41.64
CA GLN A 1109 -25.15 -41.45 -41.53
C GLN A 1109 -24.37 -41.40 -40.23
N ILE A 1110 -25.13 -41.61 -39.15
CA ILE A 1110 -24.60 -41.76 -37.78
C ILE A 1110 -24.78 -43.21 -37.33
N LYS A 1111 -23.80 -43.74 -36.59
CA LYS A 1111 -23.92 -45.02 -35.90
C LYS A 1111 -24.73 -44.90 -34.60
#